data_AF-A5B174-F1
#
_entry.id   AF-A5B174-F1
#
_cell.length_a   1.000
_cell.length_b   1.000
_cell.length_c   1.000
_cell.angle_alpha   90.00
_cell.angle_beta   90.00
_cell.angle_gamma   90.00
#
_symmetry.space_group_name_H-M   'P 1'
#
loop_
_entity.id
_entity.type
_entity.pdbx_description
1 polymer ?
#
loop_
_entity_poly.entity_id
_entity_poly.type
_entity_poly.pdbx_seq_one_letter_code
_entity_poly.pdbx_strand_id
1 'polypeptide(L)'
;MGEIQIPRVKLGNQGLEVSKLGFGCMGLSGVYNNPVPDDVGIAIIKHAFSKGITFFDTADVYGPFTNEVLIGKVQIDLKRFGRDFLWGELLQMKGQLTFVRYIEVVGYHDALGVKEVLLGLHDRIVVVCDSYGYRILKALKELPREKIQLATKFGIAGFDPATGMTVNGTPKYVRSCCEASLKRLDVEYIDLYYQHRVDKSVPIEETMEELKKLVAEGKIKYIGLSEPSPDTIRRAHAVHPITALQMEWSLWTRDIEEEIVPLCRELGIGIVPYSPLGRGFFGGKVVDENAPANTFLVWNLTYFQPFVYSFFVPLNFLVKNIIMDLDDFDIFTFVLHMNKHGELMTNLLSYQRLNPRFQGENFEKNKNIYTKMEMLAEKHRCTPAQLALAWVLHQGDDVAPIPGTTKIKNLDDNISSLRLNLTKEDLEEISNAAPLTEVAGARAPDLFSGTSWQFADTPARVSKLGLGCRGLSVGYNNPVPDDVGIAIIKHAFSKGITFFDTADAYGAQANEVLIGKPNEDAKIDLKRLREISKGELRQLKGKFTFLRSFKGGLGVRRPLVALKELPREKIQLATKFGHAGFDPATGLIVNGTPKYVCSCCEASLKRLDVEYIDLYYQHRIDKSVPIEETMGELKKLVEEEKIKYIGLSEASPDTIRRAYAVHPVTALQMEWSLWTRDIEEEIVPLCRELGIGIVPYSPLGRGFFGGKAVDENVPANSFLRSIPRFQGENFEKNKIIYTKMEMLAEKYRCTPAQLALAWVLCRGDNVAPIPGTTKIKNLDDNIGSLRLNLTKEDLEEISDAVPLTEVAGARAPDVLTSTLWQFANTRARV
;
A
#
# COMPACT_ATOMS: atom_id res chain seq x y z
N MET A 1 9.94 41.07 28.25
CA MET A 1 9.41 39.68 28.34
C MET A 1 10.57 38.74 28.03
N GLY A 2 10.77 37.69 28.85
CA GLY A 2 11.88 36.74 28.67
C GLY A 2 11.81 35.96 27.35
N GLU A 3 12.97 35.43 26.92
CA GLU A 3 13.08 34.57 25.75
C GLU A 3 12.30 33.26 25.97
N ILE A 4 11.50 32.83 24.98
CA ILE A 4 10.73 31.57 25.07
C ILE A 4 11.69 30.42 24.78
N GLN A 5 11.83 29.50 25.73
CA GLN A 5 12.49 28.23 25.48
C GLN A 5 11.48 27.26 24.85
N ILE A 6 11.71 26.86 23.59
CA ILE A 6 10.82 25.92 22.90
C ILE A 6 10.98 24.52 23.52
N PRO A 7 9.91 23.90 24.06
CA PRO A 7 9.99 22.56 24.62
C PRO A 7 10.38 21.52 23.57
N ARG A 8 10.91 20.39 24.02
CA ARG A 8 11.13 19.22 23.17
C ARG A 8 10.06 18.17 23.42
N VAL A 9 9.79 17.35 22.41
CA VAL A 9 8.76 16.33 22.44
C VAL A 9 9.24 15.06 21.75
N LYS A 10 8.91 13.89 22.32
CA LYS A 10 9.16 12.60 21.68
C LYS A 10 8.07 12.35 20.65
N LEU A 11 8.48 12.13 19.40
CA LEU A 11 7.57 11.80 18.31
C LEU A 11 7.66 10.30 18.08
N GLY A 12 6.61 9.57 18.44
CA GLY A 12 6.61 8.10 18.46
C GLY A 12 7.48 7.49 19.57
N ASN A 13 7.62 6.16 19.53
CA ASN A 13 8.32 5.35 20.54
C ASN A 13 9.75 4.91 20.13
N GLN A 14 10.22 5.32 18.96
CA GLN A 14 11.48 4.88 18.35
C GLN A 14 12.68 5.77 18.76
N GLY A 15 12.44 6.81 19.56
CA GLY A 15 13.47 7.70 20.10
C GLY A 15 13.68 9.01 19.35
N LEU A 16 12.84 9.33 18.34
CA LEU A 16 12.88 10.65 17.70
C LEU A 16 12.40 11.71 18.69
N GLU A 17 13.21 12.75 18.90
CA GLU A 17 12.86 13.90 19.72
C GLU A 17 12.97 15.17 18.89
N VAL A 18 11.91 15.97 18.85
CA VAL A 18 11.77 17.18 18.03
C VAL A 18 11.44 18.39 18.89
N SER A 19 11.56 19.61 18.35
CA SER A 19 10.96 20.78 18.99
C SER A 19 9.42 20.68 18.96
N LYS A 20 8.75 21.05 20.06
CA LYS A 20 7.27 21.01 20.20
C LYS A 20 6.55 21.81 19.12
N LEU A 21 7.22 22.82 18.56
CA LEU A 21 6.82 23.52 17.36
C LEU A 21 7.87 23.26 16.27
N GLY A 22 7.45 22.72 15.14
CA GLY A 22 8.28 22.57 13.94
C GLY A 22 8.05 23.70 12.93
N PHE A 23 8.79 23.67 11.82
CA PHE A 23 8.68 24.66 10.76
C PHE A 23 8.46 23.99 9.40
N GLY A 24 7.34 24.31 8.75
CA GLY A 24 7.02 23.84 7.41
C GLY A 24 7.64 24.74 6.33
N CYS A 25 8.59 24.20 5.56
CA CYS A 25 9.39 24.96 4.60
C CYS A 25 8.68 25.21 3.25
N MET A 26 7.53 24.57 2.99
CA MET A 26 6.82 24.63 1.70
C MET A 26 6.57 26.06 1.22
N GLY A 27 6.22 26.98 2.14
CA GLY A 27 5.92 28.37 1.80
C GLY A 27 7.10 29.15 1.23
N LEU A 28 8.34 28.71 1.47
CA LEU A 28 9.54 29.41 1.01
C LEU A 28 9.72 29.29 -0.52
N SER A 29 9.23 28.21 -1.14
CA SER A 29 9.36 27.96 -2.59
C SER A 29 8.07 28.13 -3.39
N GLY A 30 7.05 28.78 -2.81
CA GLY A 30 5.97 29.38 -3.61
C GLY A 30 4.70 28.55 -3.87
N VAL A 31 4.04 28.06 -2.81
CA VAL A 31 2.75 27.32 -2.91
C VAL A 31 1.53 28.16 -2.51
N TYR A 32 1.55 28.76 -1.31
CA TYR A 32 0.47 29.62 -0.82
C TYR A 32 0.71 31.12 -1.10
N ASN A 33 1.95 31.48 -1.45
CA ASN A 33 2.40 32.84 -1.71
C ASN A 33 3.46 32.78 -2.81
N ASN A 34 3.94 33.95 -3.27
CA ASN A 34 5.15 33.99 -4.11
C ASN A 34 6.34 33.36 -3.38
N PRO A 35 7.24 32.64 -4.09
CA PRO A 35 8.49 32.16 -3.52
C PRO A 35 9.29 33.34 -2.97
N VAL A 36 9.99 33.14 -1.86
CA VAL A 36 10.91 34.15 -1.33
C VAL A 36 12.29 34.00 -1.98
N PRO A 37 13.09 35.07 -2.07
CA PRO A 37 14.50 34.96 -2.41
C PRO A 37 15.24 33.98 -1.47
N ASP A 38 16.21 33.23 -2.00
CA ASP A 38 16.97 32.20 -1.26
C ASP A 38 17.57 32.74 0.05
N ASP A 39 18.16 33.93 0.03
CA ASP A 39 18.78 34.58 1.19
C ASP A 39 17.75 34.88 2.29
N VAL A 40 16.56 35.31 1.91
CA VAL A 40 15.43 35.52 2.84
C VAL A 40 14.95 34.19 3.41
N GLY A 41 14.82 33.15 2.59
CA GLY A 41 14.44 31.81 3.04
C GLY A 41 15.43 31.24 4.05
N ILE A 42 16.73 31.36 3.77
CA ILE A 42 17.82 30.94 4.68
C ILE A 42 17.78 31.75 5.97
N ALA A 43 17.57 33.06 5.92
CA ALA A 43 17.47 33.90 7.10
C ALA A 43 16.31 33.47 8.02
N ILE A 44 15.15 33.09 7.45
CA ILE A 44 14.01 32.60 8.21
C ILE A 44 14.34 31.26 8.89
N ILE A 45 14.99 30.33 8.18
CA ILE A 45 15.40 29.02 8.75
C ILE A 45 16.38 29.23 9.90
N LYS A 46 17.39 30.10 9.72
CA LYS A 46 18.36 30.42 10.77
C LYS A 46 17.69 31.10 11.97
N HIS A 47 16.74 31.99 11.72
CA HIS A 47 15.97 32.63 12.80
C HIS A 47 15.15 31.59 13.58
N ALA A 48 14.45 30.70 12.88
CA ALA A 48 13.69 29.60 13.51
C ALA A 48 14.60 28.74 14.40
N PHE A 49 15.76 28.35 13.88
CA PHE A 49 16.75 27.60 14.66
C PHE A 49 17.27 28.36 15.86
N SER A 50 17.59 29.66 15.70
CA SER A 50 18.07 30.49 16.81
C SER A 50 17.04 30.64 17.94
N LYS A 51 15.75 30.47 17.62
CA LYS A 51 14.65 30.48 18.59
C LYS A 51 14.36 29.10 19.21
N GLY A 52 15.08 28.05 18.81
CA GLY A 52 14.95 26.70 19.36
C GLY A 52 14.15 25.72 18.51
N ILE A 53 13.67 26.12 17.32
CA ILE A 53 13.03 25.19 16.39
C ILE A 53 14.10 24.31 15.78
N THR A 54 13.96 23.00 15.96
CA THR A 54 14.92 22.00 15.46
C THR A 54 14.29 21.04 14.46
N PHE A 55 12.97 21.04 14.34
CA PHE A 55 12.22 20.18 13.42
C PHE A 55 11.78 20.94 12.17
N PHE A 56 12.35 20.58 11.03
CA PHE A 56 12.10 21.23 9.74
C PHE A 56 11.49 20.23 8.75
N ASP A 57 10.35 20.60 8.17
CA ASP A 57 9.59 19.77 7.24
C ASP A 57 9.66 20.33 5.81
N THR A 58 10.05 19.47 4.86
CA THR A 58 10.06 19.75 3.42
C THR A 58 9.52 18.54 2.64
N ALA A 59 9.60 18.55 1.30
CA ALA A 59 9.25 17.43 0.43
C ALA A 59 9.92 17.60 -0.94
N ASP A 60 10.15 16.49 -1.64
CA ASP A 60 10.68 16.51 -3.01
C ASP A 60 9.81 17.34 -3.99
N VAL A 61 8.49 17.33 -3.82
CA VAL A 61 7.54 18.06 -4.66
C VAL A 61 7.46 19.56 -4.38
N TYR A 62 8.01 20.06 -3.26
CA TYR A 62 7.88 21.48 -2.90
C TYR A 62 8.77 22.37 -3.77
N GLY A 63 8.15 23.35 -4.44
CA GLY A 63 8.80 24.18 -5.46
C GLY A 63 9.63 23.30 -6.39
N PRO A 64 9.01 22.34 -7.08
CA PRO A 64 9.57 21.05 -7.50
C PRO A 64 11.10 20.89 -7.34
N PHE A 65 11.50 20.09 -6.35
CA PHE A 65 12.89 19.81 -5.96
C PHE A 65 13.70 20.99 -5.39
N THR A 66 13.29 22.25 -5.60
CA THR A 66 14.05 23.42 -5.18
C THR A 66 13.97 23.70 -3.68
N ASN A 67 12.91 23.28 -2.98
CA ASN A 67 12.80 23.53 -1.53
C ASN A 67 13.82 22.72 -0.73
N GLU A 68 14.05 21.46 -1.10
CA GLU A 68 15.13 20.64 -0.52
C GLU A 68 16.51 21.25 -0.83
N VAL A 69 16.70 21.77 -2.05
CA VAL A 69 17.95 22.47 -2.42
C VAL A 69 18.13 23.74 -1.60
N LEU A 70 17.08 24.53 -1.35
CA LEU A 70 17.15 25.73 -0.50
C LEU A 70 17.58 25.39 0.93
N ILE A 71 17.07 24.29 1.48
CA ILE A 71 17.36 23.84 2.84
C ILE A 71 18.79 23.31 2.95
N GLY A 72 19.20 22.39 2.08
CA GLY A 72 20.52 21.72 2.17
C GLY A 72 21.68 22.44 1.49
N LYS A 73 21.39 22.98 0.31
CA LYS A 73 22.24 23.51 -0.76
C LYS A 73 23.62 22.84 -0.98
N VAL A 74 23.61 21.90 -1.93
CA VAL A 74 24.71 21.54 -2.85
C VAL A 74 24.90 22.62 -3.93
N GLN A 75 26.13 22.81 -4.39
CA GLN A 75 26.46 23.54 -5.62
C GLN A 75 25.91 22.79 -6.84
N ILE A 76 24.87 23.31 -7.50
CA ILE A 76 24.63 22.93 -8.90
C ILE A 76 25.69 23.67 -9.71
N ASP A 77 26.73 22.95 -10.15
CA ASP A 77 27.54 23.42 -11.26
C ASP A 77 26.63 23.44 -12.49
N LEU A 78 26.09 24.61 -12.82
CA LEU A 78 25.25 24.83 -14.00
C LEU A 78 25.94 24.36 -15.28
N LYS A 79 27.29 24.31 -15.31
CA LYS A 79 28.05 23.73 -16.44
C LYS A 79 27.82 22.23 -16.60
N ARG A 80 27.52 21.49 -15.52
CA ARG A 80 27.29 20.04 -15.54
C ARG A 80 25.81 19.68 -15.68
N PHE A 81 24.91 20.42 -15.03
CA PHE A 81 23.47 20.20 -15.17
C PHE A 81 22.98 20.53 -16.60
N GLY A 82 23.46 21.65 -17.18
CA GLY A 82 23.21 21.96 -18.58
C GLY A 82 23.77 20.91 -19.53
N ARG A 83 24.99 20.39 -19.26
CA ARG A 83 25.59 19.32 -20.07
C ARG A 83 24.86 17.99 -19.96
N ASP A 84 24.52 17.52 -18.76
CA ASP A 84 23.90 16.21 -18.56
C ASP A 84 22.42 16.21 -19.01
N PHE A 85 21.70 17.33 -18.86
CA PHE A 85 20.34 17.51 -19.38
C PHE A 85 20.33 17.62 -20.92
N LEU A 86 21.22 18.44 -21.51
CA LEU A 86 21.38 18.50 -22.97
C LEU A 86 21.88 17.16 -23.53
N TRP A 87 22.81 16.46 -22.88
CA TRP A 87 23.28 15.15 -23.35
C TRP A 87 22.21 14.07 -23.25
N GLY A 88 21.35 14.11 -22.22
CA GLY A 88 20.20 13.20 -22.08
C GLY A 88 19.18 13.36 -23.21
N GLU A 89 18.83 14.59 -23.58
CA GLU A 89 17.94 14.87 -24.71
C GLU A 89 18.64 14.68 -26.08
N LEU A 90 19.93 15.03 -26.22
CA LEU A 90 20.70 14.80 -27.44
C LEU A 90 20.94 13.31 -27.71
N LEU A 91 21.02 12.46 -26.69
CA LEU A 91 21.04 11.00 -26.86
C LEU A 91 19.69 10.45 -27.32
N GLN A 92 18.57 11.03 -26.89
CA GLN A 92 17.25 10.71 -27.45
C GLN A 92 17.11 11.19 -28.92
N MET A 93 17.73 12.32 -29.29
CA MET A 93 17.73 12.84 -30.66
C MET A 93 18.76 12.20 -31.60
N LYS A 94 19.79 11.51 -31.09
CA LYS A 94 20.79 10.78 -31.92
C LYS A 94 20.18 9.68 -32.79
N GLY A 95 18.97 9.21 -32.48
CA GLY A 95 18.19 8.31 -33.34
C GLY A 95 17.56 8.99 -34.57
N GLN A 96 17.59 10.32 -34.68
CA GLN A 96 16.83 11.08 -35.69
C GLN A 96 17.63 12.14 -36.48
N LEU A 97 18.89 12.43 -36.16
CA LEU A 97 19.69 13.46 -36.87
C LEU A 97 21.10 12.96 -37.24
N THR A 98 21.39 12.90 -38.56
CA THR A 98 22.62 12.35 -39.15
C THR A 98 23.79 13.33 -39.32
N PHE A 99 23.70 14.59 -38.86
CA PHE A 99 24.63 15.65 -39.32
C PHE A 99 25.40 16.47 -38.26
N VAL A 100 25.30 16.19 -36.95
CA VAL A 100 26.03 17.01 -35.94
C VAL A 100 27.29 16.30 -35.45
N ARG A 101 28.48 16.84 -35.78
CA ARG A 101 29.79 16.24 -35.41
C ARG A 101 30.45 16.83 -34.15
N TYR A 102 30.20 18.09 -33.75
CA TYR A 102 30.86 18.72 -32.58
C TYR A 102 29.98 19.78 -31.88
N ILE A 103 29.94 19.76 -30.53
CA ILE A 103 29.32 20.78 -29.67
C ILE A 103 30.38 21.26 -28.66
N GLU A 104 30.59 22.57 -28.54
CA GLU A 104 31.60 23.19 -27.67
C GLU A 104 30.93 24.25 -26.75
N VAL A 105 31.21 24.23 -25.44
CA VAL A 105 30.59 25.13 -24.44
C VAL A 105 31.68 26.01 -23.83
N VAL A 106 31.57 27.34 -23.98
CA VAL A 106 32.59 28.32 -23.53
C VAL A 106 31.98 29.23 -22.45
N GLY A 107 32.71 29.52 -21.36
CA GLY A 107 32.27 30.39 -20.26
C GLY A 107 33.11 31.65 -20.12
N TYR A 108 32.48 32.77 -19.75
CA TYR A 108 33.13 34.09 -19.56
C TYR A 108 33.57 34.34 -18.10
N HIS A 109 34.62 35.13 -17.93
CA HIS A 109 35.02 35.71 -16.64
C HIS A 109 35.29 37.22 -16.81
N ASP A 110 34.59 38.01 -15.99
CA ASP A 110 34.82 39.41 -15.60
C ASP A 110 34.75 40.54 -16.65
N ALA A 111 34.50 41.73 -16.11
CA ALA A 111 33.84 42.88 -16.72
C ALA A 111 34.68 43.67 -17.74
N LEU A 112 33.94 44.46 -18.54
CA LEU A 112 34.36 45.52 -19.48
C LEU A 112 34.71 45.07 -20.92
N GLY A 113 33.65 45.02 -21.74
CA GLY A 113 33.66 45.54 -23.12
C GLY A 113 34.27 44.67 -24.22
N VAL A 114 33.42 43.96 -24.99
CA VAL A 114 33.61 43.71 -26.43
C VAL A 114 32.23 43.58 -27.10
N LYS A 115 32.01 44.37 -28.15
CA LYS A 115 30.97 44.19 -29.18
C LYS A 115 31.42 43.12 -30.18
N GLU A 116 30.46 42.35 -30.70
CA GLU A 116 30.55 41.48 -31.89
C GLU A 116 31.51 40.28 -31.81
N VAL A 117 30.93 39.07 -31.85
CA VAL A 117 31.51 37.94 -32.58
C VAL A 117 30.37 37.23 -33.32
N LEU A 118 30.36 37.37 -34.64
CA LEU A 118 29.62 36.52 -35.57
C LEU A 118 30.61 36.04 -36.64
N LEU A 119 30.41 34.78 -37.02
CA LEU A 119 30.84 34.09 -38.26
C LEU A 119 32.07 33.16 -38.21
N GLY A 120 31.77 31.92 -38.61
CA GLY A 120 32.65 31.12 -39.45
C GLY A 120 33.01 29.74 -38.90
N LEU A 121 32.13 28.74 -39.05
CA LEU A 121 32.45 27.32 -39.33
C LEU A 121 31.14 26.50 -39.39
N HIS A 122 30.87 25.89 -40.55
CA HIS A 122 29.63 25.18 -40.89
C HIS A 122 29.35 23.87 -40.09
N ASP A 123 30.14 23.52 -39.08
CA ASP A 123 30.06 22.21 -38.41
C ASP A 123 30.07 22.27 -36.86
N ARG A 124 29.87 23.43 -36.23
CA ARG A 124 29.95 23.59 -34.76
C ARG A 124 28.83 24.44 -34.19
N ILE A 125 28.20 23.94 -33.11
CA ILE A 125 27.29 24.73 -32.26
C ILE A 125 28.06 25.14 -31.01
N VAL A 126 28.17 26.45 -30.77
CA VAL A 126 28.74 27.03 -29.54
C VAL A 126 27.62 27.59 -28.68
N VAL A 127 27.43 27.04 -27.49
CA VAL A 127 26.45 27.53 -26.51
C VAL A 127 27.19 28.39 -25.49
N VAL A 128 26.80 29.67 -25.39
CA VAL A 128 27.33 30.63 -24.40
C VAL A 128 26.36 30.68 -23.22
N CYS A 129 26.85 30.37 -22.02
CA CYS A 129 26.10 30.52 -20.77
C CYS A 129 26.69 31.65 -19.93
N ASP A 130 25.87 32.61 -19.53
CA ASP A 130 26.21 33.61 -18.52
C ASP A 130 26.40 32.94 -17.16
N SER A 131 27.58 33.14 -16.55
CA SER A 131 27.84 32.75 -15.18
C SER A 131 27.59 33.93 -14.25
N TYR A 132 26.39 34.00 -13.66
CA TYR A 132 26.18 34.84 -12.48
C TYR A 132 26.93 34.22 -11.30
N GLY A 133 27.91 34.95 -10.76
CA GLY A 133 28.61 34.57 -9.53
C GLY A 133 27.66 34.59 -8.33
N TYR A 134 27.06 33.45 -8.00
CA TYR A 134 26.24 33.32 -6.79
C TYR A 134 27.13 33.12 -5.56
N ARG A 135 26.97 33.99 -4.55
CA ARG A 135 27.40 33.70 -3.17
C ARG A 135 26.69 32.42 -2.72
N ILE A 136 27.47 31.43 -2.29
CA ILE A 136 26.98 30.15 -1.82
C ILE A 136 26.46 30.33 -0.37
N LEU A 137 25.17 30.61 -0.21
CA LEU A 137 24.48 30.58 1.09
C LEU A 137 23.85 29.20 1.28
N LYS A 138 24.03 28.57 2.44
CA LYS A 138 23.58 27.18 2.70
C LYS A 138 22.88 27.11 4.06
N ALA A 139 21.56 26.90 4.09
CA ALA A 139 20.83 26.92 5.37
C ALA A 139 21.36 25.86 6.35
N LEU A 140 21.43 24.59 5.93
CA LEU A 140 21.90 23.52 6.80
C LEU A 140 23.42 23.50 7.05
N LYS A 141 24.28 23.91 6.10
CA LYS A 141 25.74 23.94 6.38
C LYS A 141 26.15 25.04 7.35
N GLU A 142 25.30 26.05 7.52
CA GLU A 142 25.52 27.12 8.51
C GLU A 142 24.93 26.78 9.89
N LEU A 143 24.31 25.61 10.03
CA LEU A 143 23.67 25.15 11.26
C LEU A 143 24.23 23.79 11.71
N PRO A 144 24.19 23.48 13.01
CA PRO A 144 24.61 22.18 13.53
C PRO A 144 23.60 21.09 13.13
N ARG A 145 23.87 20.38 12.02
CA ARG A 145 23.01 19.34 11.43
C ARG A 145 22.60 18.26 12.44
N GLU A 146 23.47 17.92 13.39
CA GLU A 146 23.24 16.92 14.44
C GLU A 146 22.16 17.36 15.45
N LYS A 147 21.88 18.66 15.55
CA LYS A 147 20.83 19.21 16.41
C LYS A 147 19.50 19.37 15.68
N ILE A 148 19.48 19.18 14.36
CA ILE A 148 18.31 19.36 13.50
C ILE A 148 17.67 18.00 13.22
N GLN A 149 16.35 17.94 13.31
CA GLN A 149 15.53 16.82 12.86
C GLN A 149 14.94 17.20 11.50
N LEU A 150 15.49 16.65 10.43
CA LEU A 150 15.09 16.96 9.07
C LEU A 150 14.05 15.95 8.57
N ALA A 151 12.87 16.46 8.25
CA ALA A 151 11.78 15.72 7.64
C ALA A 151 11.66 16.03 6.14
N THR A 152 11.62 15.00 5.31
CA THR A 152 11.25 15.14 3.88
C THR A 152 10.39 13.97 3.42
N LYS A 153 9.88 14.03 2.18
CA LYS A 153 8.83 13.14 1.69
C LYS A 153 9.06 12.73 0.24
N PHE A 154 8.45 11.61 -0.14
CA PHE A 154 8.35 11.11 -1.51
C PHE A 154 6.94 10.66 -1.86
N GLY A 155 6.72 10.30 -3.12
CA GLY A 155 5.57 9.51 -3.54
C GLY A 155 4.62 10.24 -4.48
N ILE A 156 4.63 11.57 -4.51
CA ILE A 156 3.90 12.33 -5.53
C ILE A 156 4.75 12.34 -6.81
N ALA A 157 4.30 11.63 -7.84
CA ALA A 157 5.04 11.44 -9.09
C ALA A 157 4.66 12.43 -10.19
N GLY A 158 3.47 13.02 -10.10
CA GLY A 158 2.99 13.99 -11.07
C GLY A 158 1.62 14.54 -10.71
N PHE A 159 1.19 15.53 -11.48
CA PHE A 159 -0.13 16.13 -11.37
C PHE A 159 -0.66 16.43 -12.75
N ASP A 160 -1.90 16.01 -13.00
CA ASP A 160 -2.63 16.26 -14.23
C ASP A 160 -3.96 16.98 -13.87
N PRO A 161 -4.30 18.11 -14.50
CA PRO A 161 -5.54 18.83 -14.17
C PRO A 161 -6.83 18.04 -14.43
N ALA A 162 -6.82 17.07 -15.34
CA ALA A 162 -7.96 16.22 -15.68
C ALA A 162 -8.04 14.96 -14.82
N THR A 163 -6.90 14.34 -14.47
CA THR A 163 -6.87 13.08 -13.70
C THR A 163 -6.42 13.23 -12.25
N GLY A 164 -5.97 14.41 -11.84
CA GLY A 164 -5.50 14.70 -10.48
C GLY A 164 -4.05 14.29 -10.23
N MET A 165 -3.73 14.07 -8.95
CA MET A 165 -2.39 13.72 -8.49
C MET A 165 -2.06 12.25 -8.75
N THR A 166 -0.92 12.00 -9.40
CA THR A 166 -0.36 10.65 -9.55
C THR A 166 0.58 10.35 -8.39
N VAL A 167 0.39 9.18 -7.77
CA VAL A 167 1.17 8.71 -6.63
C VAL A 167 1.90 7.42 -7.00
N ASN A 168 3.15 7.26 -6.54
CA ASN A 168 3.97 6.07 -6.77
C ASN A 168 4.65 5.65 -5.47
N GLY A 169 4.26 4.49 -4.96
CA GLY A 169 4.79 3.85 -3.74
C GLY A 169 5.67 2.63 -4.04
N THR A 170 5.97 2.35 -5.32
CA THR A 170 6.76 1.17 -5.67
C THR A 170 8.16 1.22 -5.03
N PRO A 171 8.73 0.08 -4.59
CA PRO A 171 10.06 0.03 -3.95
C PRO A 171 11.15 0.76 -4.76
N LYS A 172 11.15 0.58 -6.09
CA LYS A 172 12.11 1.25 -6.97
C LYS A 172 12.00 2.78 -6.90
N TYR A 173 10.77 3.30 -6.87
CA TYR A 173 10.52 4.74 -6.79
C TYR A 173 10.91 5.29 -5.42
N VAL A 174 10.50 4.63 -4.33
CA VAL A 174 10.87 4.95 -2.94
C VAL A 174 12.38 5.16 -2.81
N ARG A 175 13.17 4.18 -3.28
CA ARG A 175 14.62 4.27 -3.24
C ARG A 175 15.16 5.43 -4.08
N SER A 176 14.70 5.56 -5.32
CA SER A 176 15.19 6.61 -6.21
C SER A 176 14.93 8.03 -5.66
N CYS A 177 13.77 8.25 -5.05
CA CYS A 177 13.44 9.51 -4.39
C CYS A 177 14.32 9.75 -3.17
N CYS A 178 14.59 8.72 -2.35
CA CYS A 178 15.42 8.84 -1.15
C CYS A 178 16.85 9.29 -1.51
N GLU A 179 17.48 8.60 -2.47
CA GLU A 179 18.82 8.96 -2.96
C GLU A 179 18.85 10.38 -3.54
N ALA A 180 17.80 10.77 -4.27
CA ALA A 180 17.72 12.10 -4.86
C ALA A 180 17.52 13.19 -3.80
N SER A 181 16.71 12.94 -2.77
CA SER A 181 16.53 13.84 -1.62
C SER A 181 17.81 14.00 -0.82
N LEU A 182 18.52 12.91 -0.49
CA LEU A 182 19.83 12.96 0.19
C LEU A 182 20.82 13.84 -0.57
N LYS A 183 20.87 13.68 -1.90
CA LYS A 183 21.71 14.50 -2.78
C LYS A 183 21.30 15.96 -2.81
N ARG A 184 20.01 16.29 -2.91
CA ARG A 184 19.53 17.69 -2.93
C ARG A 184 19.75 18.39 -1.59
N LEU A 185 19.54 17.66 -0.50
CA LEU A 185 19.72 18.13 0.87
C LEU A 185 21.19 18.18 1.30
N ASP A 186 22.11 17.54 0.57
CA ASP A 186 23.53 17.40 0.92
C ASP A 186 23.75 16.78 2.30
N VAL A 187 23.02 15.71 2.61
CA VAL A 187 23.08 15.02 3.90
C VAL A 187 23.34 13.53 3.72
N GLU A 188 24.03 12.93 4.68
CA GLU A 188 24.28 11.49 4.72
C GLU A 188 23.02 10.70 5.12
N TYR A 189 22.13 11.32 5.89
CA TYR A 189 20.88 10.71 6.33
C TYR A 189 19.74 11.74 6.46
N ILE A 190 18.51 11.27 6.32
CA ILE A 190 17.27 11.98 6.65
C ILE A 190 16.77 11.47 8.01
N ASP A 191 16.36 12.37 8.92
CA ASP A 191 15.87 11.90 10.23
C ASP A 191 14.50 11.24 10.07
N LEU A 192 13.54 11.91 9.43
CA LEU A 192 12.18 11.39 9.25
C LEU A 192 11.75 11.45 7.78
N TYR A 193 11.48 10.30 7.18
CA TYR A 193 11.13 10.20 5.77
C TYR A 193 9.69 9.71 5.59
N TYR A 194 8.87 10.53 4.92
CA TYR A 194 7.44 10.25 4.76
C TYR A 194 7.11 9.69 3.37
N GLN A 195 6.21 8.72 3.31
CA GLN A 195 5.35 8.61 2.13
C GLN A 195 4.34 9.77 2.17
N HIS A 196 4.45 10.70 1.23
CA HIS A 196 3.70 11.97 1.21
C HIS A 196 2.20 11.74 0.93
N ARG A 197 1.91 10.77 0.06
CA ARG A 197 0.56 10.30 -0.23
C ARG A 197 0.60 8.81 -0.47
N VAL A 198 -0.44 8.11 -0.03
CA VAL A 198 -0.54 6.66 -0.16
C VAL A 198 -0.82 6.29 -1.61
N ASP A 199 0.00 5.39 -2.15
CA ASP A 199 -0.24 4.77 -3.46
C ASP A 199 -1.27 3.65 -3.32
N LYS A 200 -2.47 3.89 -3.83
CA LYS A 200 -3.59 2.95 -3.74
C LYS A 200 -3.48 1.76 -4.69
N SER A 201 -2.45 1.70 -5.53
CA SER A 201 -2.20 0.60 -6.45
C SER A 201 -1.16 -0.40 -5.91
N VAL A 202 -0.44 -0.03 -4.84
CA VAL A 202 0.65 -0.82 -4.26
C VAL A 202 0.26 -1.19 -2.82
N PRO A 203 0.28 -2.48 -2.43
CA PRO A 203 0.13 -2.86 -1.03
C PRO A 203 1.13 -2.10 -0.16
N ILE A 204 0.65 -1.46 0.92
CA ILE A 204 1.50 -0.59 1.75
C ILE A 204 2.75 -1.32 2.27
N GLU A 205 2.65 -2.62 2.51
CA GLU A 205 3.74 -3.43 3.00
C GLU A 205 4.94 -3.47 2.03
N GLU A 206 4.72 -3.41 0.71
CA GLU A 206 5.82 -3.33 -0.27
C GLU A 206 6.57 -1.99 -0.16
N THR A 207 5.84 -0.89 0.02
CA THR A 207 6.43 0.43 0.26
C THR A 207 7.24 0.42 1.55
N MET A 208 6.67 -0.15 2.60
CA MET A 208 7.27 -0.21 3.94
C MET A 208 8.47 -1.14 4.04
N GLU A 209 8.49 -2.25 3.31
CA GLU A 209 9.67 -3.13 3.23
C GLU A 209 10.87 -2.40 2.64
N GLU A 210 10.65 -1.54 1.63
CA GLU A 210 11.74 -0.74 1.07
C GLU A 210 12.21 0.36 2.02
N LEU A 211 11.28 1.03 2.70
CA LEU A 211 11.62 2.01 3.74
C LEU A 211 12.39 1.36 4.89
N LYS A 212 12.01 0.15 5.30
CA LYS A 212 12.72 -0.65 6.31
C LYS A 212 14.17 -0.95 5.90
N LYS A 213 14.42 -1.25 4.61
CA LYS A 213 15.80 -1.39 4.09
C LYS A 213 16.56 -0.08 4.19
N LEU A 214 15.95 1.04 3.82
CA LEU A 214 16.58 2.37 3.93
C LEU A 214 16.93 2.72 5.39
N VAL A 215 16.11 2.30 6.36
CA VAL A 215 16.43 2.41 7.79
C VAL A 215 17.65 1.55 8.15
N ALA A 216 17.67 0.28 7.72
CA ALA A 216 18.78 -0.63 8.00
C ALA A 216 20.10 -0.16 7.36
N GLU A 217 20.05 0.52 6.21
CA GLU A 217 21.19 1.15 5.54
C GLU A 217 21.63 2.47 6.18
N GLY A 218 20.88 3.02 7.13
CA GLY A 218 21.16 4.30 7.77
C GLY A 218 20.90 5.53 6.90
N LYS A 219 20.28 5.37 5.72
CA LYS A 219 19.89 6.49 4.82
C LYS A 219 18.75 7.32 5.38
N ILE A 220 17.85 6.66 6.11
CA ILE A 220 16.80 7.32 6.89
C ILE A 220 16.84 6.76 8.32
N LYS A 221 16.44 7.54 9.33
CA LYS A 221 16.35 7.04 10.71
C LYS A 221 14.95 6.58 11.10
N TYR A 222 13.94 7.32 10.66
CA TYR A 222 12.55 7.14 11.06
C TYR A 222 11.62 7.22 9.85
N ILE A 223 10.49 6.51 9.92
CA ILE A 223 9.47 6.47 8.87
C ILE A 223 8.23 7.22 9.32
N GLY A 224 7.67 8.03 8.42
CA GLY A 224 6.35 8.63 8.60
C GLY A 224 5.41 8.33 7.43
N LEU A 225 4.12 8.58 7.63
CA LEU A 225 3.12 8.57 6.56
C LEU A 225 2.33 9.89 6.59
N SER A 226 1.82 10.34 5.44
CA SER A 226 0.95 11.51 5.37
C SER A 226 -0.37 11.18 4.69
N GLU A 227 -1.47 11.55 5.35
CA GLU A 227 -2.85 11.20 4.97
C GLU A 227 -3.09 9.69 4.71
N PRO A 228 -2.64 8.75 5.56
CA PRO A 228 -3.01 7.34 5.43
C PRO A 228 -4.37 7.02 6.07
N SER A 229 -5.05 6.00 5.56
CA SER A 229 -6.23 5.43 6.21
C SER A 229 -5.88 4.61 7.46
N PRO A 230 -6.84 4.31 8.36
CA PRO A 230 -6.64 3.43 9.51
C PRO A 230 -6.08 2.06 9.16
N ASP A 231 -6.59 1.41 8.11
CA ASP A 231 -6.09 0.11 7.63
C ASP A 231 -4.63 0.21 7.18
N THR A 232 -4.32 1.21 6.36
CA THR A 232 -2.96 1.48 5.88
C THR A 232 -2.00 1.74 7.05
N ILE A 233 -2.42 2.47 8.09
CA ILE A 233 -1.60 2.69 9.30
C ILE A 233 -1.28 1.37 10.00
N ARG A 234 -2.30 0.56 10.31
CA ARG A 234 -2.13 -0.72 11.04
C ARG A 234 -1.19 -1.65 10.27
N ARG A 235 -1.42 -1.80 8.97
CA ARG A 235 -0.62 -2.66 8.09
C ARG A 235 0.80 -2.17 7.91
N ALA A 236 1.01 -0.85 7.75
CA ALA A 236 2.34 -0.28 7.66
C ALA A 236 3.14 -0.48 8.96
N HIS A 237 2.52 -0.20 10.10
CA HIS A 237 3.14 -0.30 11.42
C HIS A 237 3.54 -1.74 11.77
N ALA A 238 2.79 -2.74 11.28
CA ALA A 238 3.14 -4.15 11.43
C ALA A 238 4.44 -4.54 10.68
N VAL A 239 4.78 -3.87 9.58
CA VAL A 239 6.02 -4.14 8.81
C VAL A 239 7.24 -3.47 9.45
N HIS A 240 7.08 -2.20 9.82
CA HIS A 240 8.08 -1.42 10.56
C HIS A 240 7.39 -0.31 11.35
N PRO A 241 7.81 -0.02 12.61
CA PRO A 241 7.17 1.00 13.43
C PRO A 241 7.11 2.38 12.75
N ILE A 242 5.91 2.92 12.55
CA ILE A 242 5.70 4.30 12.08
C ILE A 242 5.97 5.28 13.22
N THR A 243 6.81 6.28 12.98
CA THR A 243 7.22 7.26 14.00
C THR A 243 6.24 8.42 14.07
N ALA A 244 5.73 8.87 12.92
CA ALA A 244 4.80 9.99 12.88
C ALA A 244 3.80 9.93 11.72
N LEU A 245 2.58 10.41 11.97
CA LEU A 245 1.60 10.73 10.93
C LEU A 245 1.51 12.23 10.72
N GLN A 246 1.66 12.67 9.46
CA GLN A 246 1.41 14.05 9.08
C GLN A 246 0.00 14.21 8.51
N MET A 247 -0.88 14.85 9.29
CA MET A 247 -2.31 14.99 9.03
C MET A 247 -2.75 16.45 9.04
N GLU A 248 -3.78 16.82 8.30
CA GLU A 248 -4.43 18.13 8.50
C GLU A 248 -5.22 18.11 9.80
N TRP A 249 -4.84 18.94 10.77
CA TRP A 249 -5.57 19.05 12.03
C TRP A 249 -5.53 20.48 12.55
N SER A 250 -6.71 21.05 12.75
CA SER A 250 -6.92 22.41 13.24
C SER A 250 -8.34 22.56 13.77
N LEU A 251 -8.67 23.70 14.36
CA LEU A 251 -10.08 24.04 14.69
C LEU A 251 -11.02 23.97 13.48
N TRP A 252 -10.48 24.06 12.26
CA TRP A 252 -11.19 24.04 10.99
C TRP A 252 -11.38 22.63 10.41
N THR A 253 -10.61 21.66 10.87
CA THR A 253 -10.51 20.31 10.29
C THR A 253 -10.14 19.33 11.40
N ARG A 254 -11.14 18.58 11.88
CA ARG A 254 -11.04 17.66 13.03
C ARG A 254 -11.58 16.25 12.73
N ASP A 255 -11.68 15.91 11.44
CA ASP A 255 -12.18 14.61 10.95
C ASP A 255 -11.31 13.41 11.37
N ILE A 256 -10.10 13.65 11.88
CA ILE A 256 -9.18 12.61 12.35
C ILE A 256 -9.38 12.20 13.82
N GLU A 257 -10.19 12.94 14.60
CA GLU A 257 -10.30 12.79 16.05
C GLU A 257 -11.01 11.50 16.49
N GLU A 258 -11.92 10.99 15.68
CA GLU A 258 -12.72 9.80 16.02
C GLU A 258 -11.93 8.50 15.89
N GLU A 259 -11.05 8.41 14.88
CA GLU A 259 -10.43 7.13 14.51
C GLU A 259 -8.89 7.20 14.44
N ILE A 260 -8.34 8.16 13.70
CA ILE A 260 -6.89 8.26 13.47
C ILE A 260 -6.14 8.65 14.75
N VAL A 261 -6.63 9.63 15.51
CA VAL A 261 -5.97 10.08 16.75
C VAL A 261 -5.93 8.96 17.80
N PRO A 262 -7.04 8.27 18.13
CA PRO A 262 -7.00 7.11 19.02
C PRO A 262 -6.06 6.01 18.52
N LEU A 263 -6.08 5.70 17.22
CA LEU A 263 -5.20 4.70 16.61
C LEU A 263 -3.71 5.06 16.75
N CYS A 264 -3.34 6.32 16.54
CA CYS A 264 -1.97 6.78 16.73
C CYS A 264 -1.52 6.56 18.17
N ARG A 265 -2.37 6.89 19.14
CA ARG A 265 -2.09 6.71 20.57
C ARG A 265 -2.01 5.24 20.97
N GLU A 266 -2.89 4.39 20.42
CA GLU A 266 -2.86 2.93 20.58
C GLU A 266 -1.51 2.35 20.13
N LEU A 267 -1.02 2.79 18.97
CA LEU A 267 0.22 2.29 18.37
C LEU A 267 1.48 3.07 18.79
N GLY A 268 1.34 4.12 19.61
CA GLY A 268 2.45 4.98 20.03
C GLY A 268 3.12 5.72 18.87
N ILE A 269 2.32 6.25 17.94
CA ILE A 269 2.73 7.05 16.78
C ILE A 269 2.53 8.54 17.09
N GLY A 270 3.52 9.39 16.82
CA GLY A 270 3.38 10.84 16.99
C GLY A 270 2.52 11.49 15.91
N ILE A 271 1.91 12.65 16.21
CA ILE A 271 1.03 13.35 15.28
C ILE A 271 1.67 14.69 14.90
N VAL A 272 1.77 14.94 13.59
CA VAL A 272 2.35 16.16 13.01
C VAL A 272 1.26 16.92 12.25
N PRO A 273 0.52 17.82 12.91
CA PRO A 273 -0.48 18.64 12.25
C PRO A 273 0.12 19.57 11.20
N TYR A 274 -0.34 19.46 9.95
CA TYR A 274 -0.10 20.48 8.94
C TYR A 274 -1.29 21.42 8.81
N SER A 275 -1.02 22.65 8.35
CA SER A 275 -2.01 23.73 8.27
C SER A 275 -2.81 23.99 9.57
N PRO A 276 -2.15 24.06 10.75
CA PRO A 276 -2.84 24.28 12.03
C PRO A 276 -3.64 25.59 12.10
N LEU A 277 -3.31 26.55 11.23
CA LEU A 277 -4.02 27.85 11.09
C LEU A 277 -5.14 27.83 10.04
N GLY A 278 -5.68 26.66 9.70
CA GLY A 278 -6.76 26.53 8.72
C GLY A 278 -6.35 27.03 7.34
N ARG A 279 -5.15 26.67 6.87
CA ARG A 279 -4.56 27.15 5.60
C ARG A 279 -4.49 28.67 5.49
N GLY A 280 -4.31 29.36 6.62
CA GLY A 280 -4.19 30.82 6.70
C GLY A 280 -5.49 31.53 7.04
N PHE A 281 -6.61 30.82 7.20
CA PHE A 281 -7.90 31.37 7.61
C PHE A 281 -7.78 32.16 8.94
N PHE A 282 -7.17 31.57 9.98
CA PHE A 282 -6.96 32.24 11.27
C PHE A 282 -5.81 33.27 11.27
N GLY A 283 -5.07 33.37 10.16
CA GLY A 283 -3.99 34.36 9.99
C GLY A 283 -4.47 35.73 9.51
N GLY A 284 -5.78 35.93 9.33
CA GLY A 284 -6.41 37.20 8.94
C GLY A 284 -6.21 37.62 7.48
N LYS A 285 -5.18 37.10 6.79
CA LYS A 285 -4.83 37.47 5.40
C LYS A 285 -5.90 37.13 4.36
N VAL A 286 -6.81 36.21 4.66
CA VAL A 286 -7.87 35.76 3.73
C VAL A 286 -9.20 36.47 4.01
N VAL A 287 -9.38 37.05 5.20
CA VAL A 287 -10.62 37.72 5.63
C VAL A 287 -10.79 39.11 4.97
N ASP A 288 -9.70 39.66 4.44
CA ASP A 288 -9.64 40.92 3.68
C ASP A 288 -9.59 40.59 2.17
N GLU A 289 -10.53 41.10 1.37
CA GLU A 289 -11.01 40.57 0.07
C GLU A 289 -10.00 40.50 -1.11
N ASN A 290 -8.68 40.61 -0.89
CA ASN A 290 -7.69 40.64 -1.97
C ASN A 290 -6.58 39.61 -1.78
N ALA A 291 -6.88 38.33 -2.06
CA ALA A 291 -5.86 37.31 -2.26
C ALA A 291 -5.08 37.59 -3.57
N PRO A 292 -3.75 37.83 -3.53
CA PRO A 292 -2.97 38.24 -4.69
C PRO A 292 -3.06 37.23 -5.84
N ALA A 293 -3.17 37.74 -7.07
CA ALA A 293 -3.58 37.00 -8.27
C ALA A 293 -2.54 36.05 -8.90
N ASN A 294 -1.35 35.94 -8.34
CA ASN A 294 -0.22 35.33 -9.05
C ASN A 294 0.38 34.19 -8.22
N THR A 295 -0.28 33.04 -8.17
CA THR A 295 0.27 31.85 -7.50
C THR A 295 -0.09 30.63 -8.33
N PHE A 296 0.83 30.23 -9.21
CA PHE A 296 1.07 28.90 -9.81
C PHE A 296 1.96 28.95 -11.09
N LEU A 297 2.63 30.08 -11.37
CA LEU A 297 3.49 30.26 -12.56
C LEU A 297 4.60 29.18 -12.70
N VAL A 298 4.97 28.48 -11.64
CA VAL A 298 6.14 27.59 -11.62
C VAL A 298 5.84 26.15 -12.03
N TRP A 299 4.60 25.65 -11.88
CA TRP A 299 4.27 24.27 -12.27
C TRP A 299 4.29 24.09 -13.79
N ASN A 300 3.73 25.06 -14.52
CA ASN A 300 3.71 25.01 -15.98
C ASN A 300 5.05 25.41 -16.60
N LEU A 301 5.76 26.46 -16.13
CA LEU A 301 7.02 26.85 -16.77
C LEU A 301 8.09 25.76 -16.70
N THR A 302 8.14 24.94 -15.66
CA THR A 302 9.18 23.91 -15.51
C THR A 302 8.91 22.66 -16.37
N TYR A 303 7.64 22.35 -16.68
CA TYR A 303 7.26 21.27 -17.61
C TYR A 303 7.03 21.74 -19.06
N PHE A 304 6.66 23.00 -19.28
CA PHE A 304 6.50 23.62 -20.61
C PHE A 304 7.78 24.27 -21.15
N GLN A 305 8.75 24.69 -20.34
CA GLN A 305 9.99 25.25 -20.89
C GLN A 305 10.74 24.26 -21.79
N PRO A 306 10.86 22.96 -21.46
CA PRO A 306 11.43 21.99 -22.39
C PRO A 306 10.61 21.89 -23.68
N PHE A 307 9.27 21.91 -23.58
CA PHE A 307 8.40 21.76 -24.76
C PHE A 307 8.43 22.99 -25.68
N VAL A 308 8.44 24.20 -25.13
CA VAL A 308 8.51 25.45 -25.90
C VAL A 308 9.92 25.64 -26.48
N TYR A 309 11.00 25.33 -25.75
CA TYR A 309 12.36 25.44 -26.30
C TYR A 309 12.69 24.34 -27.32
N SER A 310 12.22 23.10 -27.11
CA SER A 310 12.50 21.97 -28.01
C SER A 310 11.67 21.98 -29.31
N PHE A 311 10.53 22.68 -29.36
CA PHE A 311 9.74 22.86 -30.59
C PHE A 311 9.88 24.24 -31.25
N PHE A 312 9.94 25.35 -30.50
CA PHE A 312 9.93 26.68 -31.11
C PHE A 312 11.30 27.19 -31.54
N VAL A 313 12.42 26.79 -30.92
CA VAL A 313 13.75 27.21 -31.42
C VAL A 313 14.04 26.61 -32.81
N PRO A 314 13.72 25.33 -33.10
CA PRO A 314 13.79 24.80 -34.45
C PRO A 314 12.77 25.44 -35.40
N LEU A 315 11.53 25.69 -34.96
CA LEU A 315 10.48 26.24 -35.81
C LEU A 315 10.72 27.72 -36.16
N ASN A 316 11.23 28.55 -35.25
CA ASN A 316 11.61 29.94 -35.55
C ASN A 316 12.84 29.99 -36.47
N PHE A 317 13.76 29.02 -36.36
CA PHE A 317 14.91 28.89 -37.26
C PHE A 317 14.49 28.36 -38.64
N LEU A 318 13.48 27.50 -38.72
CA LEU A 318 12.93 26.96 -39.97
C LEU A 318 12.03 27.98 -40.69
N VAL A 319 11.19 28.71 -39.96
CA VAL A 319 10.25 29.71 -40.51
C VAL A 319 10.99 30.95 -40.99
N LYS A 320 12.02 31.45 -40.27
CA LYS A 320 12.85 32.59 -40.74
C LYS A 320 13.74 32.27 -41.95
N ASN A 321 14.01 30.99 -42.24
CA ASN A 321 14.92 30.61 -43.32
C ASN A 321 14.24 29.93 -44.52
N ILE A 322 12.93 29.63 -44.48
CA ILE A 322 12.27 28.85 -45.54
C ILE A 322 10.98 29.48 -46.09
N ILE A 323 10.23 30.33 -45.38
CA ILE A 323 8.92 30.82 -45.88
C ILE A 323 8.78 32.35 -45.73
N MET A 324 8.44 32.99 -46.85
CA MET A 324 8.26 34.42 -47.10
C MET A 324 7.27 35.14 -46.15
N ASP A 325 7.52 36.46 -46.01
CA ASP A 325 6.60 37.55 -45.64
C ASP A 325 5.47 37.24 -44.64
N LEU A 326 5.78 37.42 -43.35
CA LEU A 326 4.77 37.68 -42.32
C LEU A 326 5.22 38.89 -41.49
N ASP A 327 5.07 40.08 -42.06
CA ASP A 327 5.34 41.36 -41.39
C ASP A 327 4.33 41.70 -40.26
N ASP A 328 3.32 40.86 -40.03
CA ASP A 328 2.25 41.12 -39.05
C ASP A 328 2.21 40.14 -37.84
N PHE A 329 3.19 39.23 -37.68
CA PHE A 329 3.22 38.37 -36.49
C PHE A 329 4.00 39.01 -35.33
N ASP A 330 3.30 39.88 -34.58
CA ASP A 330 3.86 40.48 -33.37
C ASP A 330 3.98 39.44 -32.24
N ILE A 331 5.20 38.93 -32.07
CA ILE A 331 5.61 38.08 -30.94
C ILE A 331 5.25 38.73 -29.59
N PHE A 332 5.25 40.06 -29.48
CA PHE A 332 4.89 40.76 -28.25
C PHE A 332 3.40 40.61 -27.96
N THR A 333 2.53 40.79 -28.96
CA THR A 333 1.07 40.54 -28.85
C THR A 333 0.74 39.06 -28.63
N PHE A 334 1.49 38.11 -29.23
CA PHE A 334 1.28 36.67 -28.99
C PHE A 334 1.79 36.21 -27.62
N VAL A 335 2.93 36.71 -27.14
CA VAL A 335 3.41 36.51 -25.76
C VAL A 335 2.48 37.20 -24.76
N LEU A 336 1.89 38.34 -25.09
CA LEU A 336 0.82 38.97 -24.30
C LEU A 336 -0.49 38.17 -24.34
N HIS A 337 -0.84 37.51 -25.46
CA HIS A 337 -2.00 36.62 -25.55
C HIS A 337 -1.79 35.32 -24.77
N MET A 338 -0.57 34.76 -24.81
CA MET A 338 -0.12 33.61 -24.02
C MET A 338 0.05 33.97 -22.54
N ASN A 339 0.43 35.21 -22.20
CA ASN A 339 0.35 35.74 -20.84
C ASN A 339 -1.11 35.96 -20.42
N LYS A 340 -2.04 36.31 -21.32
CA LYS A 340 -3.49 36.35 -21.02
C LYS A 340 -4.08 34.97 -20.78
N HIS A 341 -3.67 33.95 -21.53
CA HIS A 341 -4.05 32.55 -21.27
C HIS A 341 -3.29 31.94 -20.07
N GLY A 342 -2.06 32.36 -19.84
CA GLY A 342 -1.27 32.11 -18.63
C GLY A 342 -1.91 32.76 -17.41
N GLU A 343 -2.44 33.97 -17.54
CA GLU A 343 -3.28 34.68 -16.55
C GLU A 343 -4.59 33.95 -16.31
N LEU A 344 -5.22 33.41 -17.36
CA LEU A 344 -6.42 32.57 -17.25
C LEU A 344 -6.14 31.30 -16.43
N MET A 345 -4.97 30.65 -16.62
CA MET A 345 -4.55 29.45 -15.88
C MET A 345 -3.94 29.75 -14.49
N THR A 346 -3.26 30.88 -14.28
CA THR A 346 -2.78 31.31 -12.96
C THR A 346 -3.93 31.77 -12.06
N ASN A 347 -5.03 32.27 -12.64
CA ASN A 347 -6.25 32.53 -11.88
C ASN A 347 -6.95 31.24 -11.41
N LEU A 348 -6.60 30.09 -11.98
CA LEU A 348 -7.26 28.80 -11.83
C LEU A 348 -6.66 27.88 -10.75
N LEU A 349 -5.47 28.19 -10.17
CA LEU A 349 -4.73 27.20 -9.36
C LEU A 349 -4.25 27.64 -7.97
N SER A 350 -4.64 28.81 -7.45
CA SER A 350 -4.41 29.06 -6.03
C SER A 350 -5.26 28.07 -5.22
N TYR A 351 -4.63 27.21 -4.40
CA TYR A 351 -5.35 26.17 -3.66
C TYR A 351 -6.47 26.77 -2.79
N GLN A 352 -6.24 27.96 -2.23
CA GLN A 352 -7.27 28.71 -1.50
C GLN A 352 -8.43 29.14 -2.42
N ARG A 353 -8.17 29.59 -3.66
CA ARG A 353 -9.22 29.92 -4.65
C ARG A 353 -10.00 28.70 -5.16
N LEU A 354 -9.42 27.52 -5.11
CA LEU A 354 -10.13 26.28 -5.47
C LEU A 354 -10.83 25.63 -4.28
N ASN A 355 -10.42 25.96 -3.05
CA ASN A 355 -10.92 25.29 -1.87
C ASN A 355 -12.35 25.76 -1.53
N PRO A 356 -13.34 24.86 -1.48
CA PRO A 356 -14.75 25.23 -1.29
C PRO A 356 -15.03 26.06 -0.04
N ARG A 357 -14.20 25.99 1.00
CA ARG A 357 -14.36 26.76 2.24
C ARG A 357 -14.06 28.24 2.09
N PHE A 358 -13.36 28.62 1.03
CA PHE A 358 -12.98 30.01 0.72
C PHE A 358 -13.77 30.58 -0.46
N GLN A 359 -14.84 29.90 -0.91
CA GLN A 359 -15.65 30.30 -2.06
C GLN A 359 -17.04 30.79 -1.68
N GLY A 360 -17.48 31.87 -2.33
CA GLY A 360 -18.87 32.36 -2.30
C GLY A 360 -19.51 32.38 -0.91
N GLU A 361 -20.73 31.86 -0.81
CA GLU A 361 -21.48 31.80 0.45
C GLU A 361 -20.80 30.98 1.56
N ASN A 362 -19.98 29.99 1.21
CA ASN A 362 -19.26 29.21 2.21
C ASN A 362 -18.27 30.11 2.95
N PHE A 363 -17.56 30.98 2.23
CA PHE A 363 -16.62 31.92 2.84
C PHE A 363 -17.31 32.90 3.79
N GLU A 364 -18.45 33.46 3.38
CA GLU A 364 -19.24 34.36 4.24
C GLU A 364 -19.76 33.66 5.50
N LYS A 365 -20.25 32.42 5.39
CA LYS A 365 -20.65 31.62 6.56
C LYS A 365 -19.47 31.37 7.49
N ASN A 366 -18.32 31.04 6.91
CA ASN A 366 -17.09 30.74 7.62
C ASN A 366 -16.52 31.95 8.37
N LYS A 367 -16.69 33.19 7.88
CA LYS A 367 -16.26 34.41 8.58
C LYS A 367 -16.84 34.52 9.99
N ASN A 368 -18.06 34.03 10.24
CA ASN A 368 -18.66 34.05 11.57
C ASN A 368 -17.81 33.28 12.60
N ILE A 369 -17.16 32.19 12.18
CA ILE A 369 -16.25 31.43 13.04
C ILE A 369 -14.99 32.24 13.34
N TYR A 370 -14.46 32.98 12.36
CA TYR A 370 -13.32 33.87 12.58
C TYR A 370 -13.65 34.96 13.61
N THR A 371 -14.83 35.61 13.50
CA THR A 371 -15.27 36.64 14.46
C THR A 371 -15.41 36.07 15.88
N LYS A 372 -15.96 34.87 16.04
CA LYS A 372 -16.02 34.18 17.35
C LYS A 372 -14.60 33.96 17.91
N MET A 373 -13.68 33.50 17.07
CA MET A 373 -12.28 33.28 17.44
C MET A 373 -11.52 34.57 17.76
N GLU A 374 -11.87 35.69 17.13
CA GLU A 374 -11.29 37.00 17.44
C GLU A 374 -11.66 37.48 18.84
N MET A 375 -12.95 37.37 19.22
CA MET A 375 -13.40 37.69 20.57
C MET A 375 -12.72 36.82 21.64
N LEU A 376 -12.54 35.52 21.37
CA LEU A 376 -11.80 34.63 22.27
C LEU A 376 -10.31 34.98 22.32
N ALA A 377 -9.69 35.31 21.19
CA ALA A 377 -8.29 35.69 21.15
C ALA A 377 -8.03 36.96 22.00
N GLU A 378 -8.95 37.93 21.97
CA GLU A 378 -8.92 39.10 22.84
C GLU A 378 -9.01 38.73 24.32
N LYS A 379 -9.93 37.83 24.70
CA LYS A 379 -10.04 37.28 26.06
C LYS A 379 -8.72 36.68 26.54
N HIS A 380 -8.01 35.96 25.66
CA HIS A 380 -6.70 35.36 25.95
C HIS A 380 -5.50 36.30 25.67
N ARG A 381 -5.74 37.57 25.30
CA ARG A 381 -4.72 38.58 25.00
C ARG A 381 -3.70 38.11 23.94
N CYS A 382 -4.20 37.49 22.89
CA CYS A 382 -3.40 36.95 21.79
C CYS A 382 -4.09 37.21 20.44
N THR A 383 -3.46 36.81 19.35
CA THR A 383 -4.09 36.85 18.01
C THR A 383 -4.91 35.59 17.73
N PRO A 384 -5.89 35.63 16.81
CA PRO A 384 -6.62 34.42 16.40
C PRO A 384 -5.71 33.29 15.91
N ALA A 385 -4.64 33.65 15.18
CA ALA A 385 -3.61 32.72 14.76
C ALA A 385 -2.89 32.08 15.96
N GLN A 386 -2.54 32.89 16.97
CA GLN A 386 -1.89 32.38 18.17
C GLN A 386 -2.78 31.42 18.94
N LEU A 387 -4.06 31.77 19.11
CA LEU A 387 -5.05 30.95 19.81
C LEU A 387 -5.30 29.63 19.08
N ALA A 388 -5.47 29.67 17.75
CA ALA A 388 -5.68 28.47 16.94
C ALA A 388 -4.47 27.52 17.00
N LEU A 389 -3.24 28.04 16.93
CA LEU A 389 -2.03 27.22 17.06
C LEU A 389 -1.86 26.68 18.49
N ALA A 390 -2.15 27.49 19.51
CA ALA A 390 -2.11 27.05 20.90
C ALA A 390 -3.10 25.92 21.16
N TRP A 391 -4.32 26.00 20.60
CA TRP A 391 -5.28 24.91 20.69
C TRP A 391 -4.72 23.59 20.14
N VAL A 392 -4.05 23.62 18.97
CA VAL A 392 -3.42 22.42 18.39
C VAL A 392 -2.29 21.89 19.29
N LEU A 393 -1.46 22.78 19.84
CA LEU A 393 -0.36 22.42 20.74
C LEU A 393 -0.83 21.71 22.01
N HIS A 394 -2.05 22.00 22.49
CA HIS A 394 -2.66 21.42 23.68
C HIS A 394 -3.42 20.11 23.43
N GLN A 395 -3.51 19.63 22.18
CA GLN A 395 -4.24 18.38 21.89
C GLN A 395 -3.53 17.12 22.42
N GLY A 396 -2.25 17.22 22.77
CA GLY A 396 -1.51 16.15 23.43
C GLY A 396 0.00 16.36 23.43
N ASP A 397 0.69 15.62 24.27
CA ASP A 397 2.16 15.59 24.33
C ASP A 397 2.78 14.82 23.16
N ASP A 398 1.98 14.14 22.35
CA ASP A 398 2.34 13.44 21.12
C ASP A 398 2.25 14.33 19.87
N VAL A 399 1.87 15.60 20.02
CA VAL A 399 1.57 16.52 18.92
C VAL A 399 2.69 17.54 18.67
N ALA A 400 3.17 17.66 17.43
CA ALA A 400 4.17 18.65 17.01
C ALA A 400 3.78 19.34 15.68
N PRO A 401 3.03 20.46 15.72
CA PRO A 401 2.57 21.13 14.50
C PRO A 401 3.72 21.83 13.75
N ILE A 402 3.56 21.94 12.43
CA ILE A 402 4.58 22.50 11.51
C ILE A 402 4.06 23.72 10.71
N PRO A 403 3.63 24.82 11.35
CA PRO A 403 3.20 26.01 10.62
C PRO A 403 4.36 26.60 9.81
N GLY A 404 4.12 26.86 8.53
CA GLY A 404 5.07 27.54 7.63
C GLY A 404 4.76 29.03 7.47
N THR A 405 5.79 29.85 7.27
CA THR A 405 5.64 31.28 6.99
C THR A 405 6.81 31.83 6.17
N THR A 406 6.56 32.91 5.44
CA THR A 406 7.56 33.66 4.67
C THR A 406 8.02 34.95 5.37
N LYS A 407 7.59 35.17 6.62
CA LYS A 407 7.89 36.39 7.39
C LYS A 407 8.36 36.03 8.80
N ILE A 408 9.46 36.64 9.24
CA ILE A 408 10.01 36.50 10.60
C ILE A 408 8.99 36.90 11.66
N LYS A 409 8.26 38.01 11.48
CA LYS A 409 7.22 38.44 12.44
C LYS A 409 6.19 37.33 12.71
N ASN A 410 5.69 36.69 11.65
CA ASN A 410 4.70 35.62 11.79
C ASN A 410 5.31 34.37 12.44
N LEU A 411 6.61 34.13 12.26
CA LEU A 411 7.34 33.05 12.92
C LEU A 411 7.44 33.32 14.43
N ASP A 412 7.79 34.54 14.82
CA ASP A 412 7.81 34.96 16.22
C ASP A 412 6.40 34.93 16.85
N ASP A 413 5.38 35.30 16.09
CA ASP A 413 3.97 35.21 16.51
C ASP A 413 3.58 33.74 16.76
N ASN A 414 3.97 32.79 15.89
CA ASN A 414 3.75 31.35 16.08
C ASN A 414 4.50 30.80 17.31
N ILE A 415 5.75 31.21 17.52
CA ILE A 415 6.52 30.80 18.70
C ILE A 415 5.85 31.32 19.98
N SER A 416 5.28 32.52 19.92
CA SER A 416 4.57 33.13 21.06
C SER A 416 3.30 32.37 21.47
N SER A 417 2.72 31.53 20.59
CA SER A 417 1.62 30.63 20.96
C SER A 417 1.98 29.65 22.09
N LEU A 418 3.26 29.29 22.24
CA LEU A 418 3.73 28.40 23.32
C LEU A 418 3.60 29.02 24.72
N ARG A 419 3.35 30.34 24.83
CA ARG A 419 3.11 31.02 26.11
C ARG A 419 1.67 30.88 26.61
N LEU A 420 0.74 30.54 25.73
CA LEU A 420 -0.65 30.36 26.10
C LEU A 420 -0.77 29.05 26.87
N ASN A 421 -1.34 29.11 28.07
CA ASN A 421 -1.68 27.95 28.86
C ASN A 421 -3.21 27.87 28.91
N LEU A 422 -3.80 26.90 28.23
CA LEU A 422 -5.23 26.75 28.07
C LEU A 422 -5.74 25.65 29.01
N THR A 423 -6.74 25.95 29.84
CA THR A 423 -7.38 24.93 30.66
C THR A 423 -8.27 24.01 29.81
N LYS A 424 -8.80 22.93 30.40
CA LYS A 424 -9.75 22.07 29.70
C LYS A 424 -11.00 22.83 29.27
N GLU A 425 -11.47 23.73 30.13
CA GLU A 425 -12.62 24.60 29.87
C GLU A 425 -12.33 25.58 28.73
N ASP A 426 -11.12 26.18 28.70
CA ASP A 426 -10.71 27.05 27.59
C ASP A 426 -10.69 26.27 26.26
N LEU A 427 -10.14 25.05 26.26
CA LEU A 427 -10.09 24.21 25.05
C LEU A 427 -11.49 23.83 24.56
N GLU A 428 -12.41 23.53 25.46
CA GLU A 428 -13.81 23.25 25.13
C GLU A 428 -14.51 24.50 24.56
N GLU A 429 -14.34 25.67 25.19
CA GLU A 429 -14.88 26.94 24.70
C GLU A 429 -14.37 27.29 23.30
N ILE A 430 -13.05 27.17 23.07
CA ILE A 430 -12.42 27.41 21.77
C ILE A 430 -12.94 26.41 20.72
N SER A 431 -13.10 25.14 21.10
CA SER A 431 -13.65 24.10 20.20
C SER A 431 -15.11 24.35 19.83
N ASN A 432 -15.89 24.90 20.77
CA ASN A 432 -17.29 25.26 20.58
C ASN A 432 -17.47 26.56 19.79
N ALA A 433 -16.45 27.42 19.73
CA ALA A 433 -16.45 28.59 18.85
C ALA A 433 -16.25 28.24 17.37
N ALA A 434 -15.69 27.06 17.07
CA ALA A 434 -15.50 26.52 15.73
C ALA A 434 -16.08 25.09 15.59
N PRO A 435 -17.41 24.91 15.73
CA PRO A 435 -18.01 23.59 15.61
C PRO A 435 -17.94 23.12 14.15
N LEU A 436 -17.58 21.85 13.93
CA LEU A 436 -17.41 21.30 12.59
C LEU A 436 -18.69 21.37 11.75
N THR A 437 -19.86 21.31 12.39
CA THR A 437 -21.18 21.44 11.75
C THR A 437 -21.43 22.82 11.15
N GLU A 438 -20.72 23.85 11.59
CA GLU A 438 -20.81 25.22 11.04
C GLU A 438 -19.77 25.50 9.95
N VAL A 439 -18.74 24.65 9.78
CA VAL A 439 -17.72 24.84 8.74
C VAL A 439 -18.32 24.52 7.38
N ALA A 440 -18.56 25.56 6.59
CA ALA A 440 -19.17 25.44 5.27
C ALA A 440 -18.14 25.07 4.20
N GLY A 441 -18.48 24.09 3.35
CA GLY A 441 -17.67 23.62 2.23
C GLY A 441 -16.76 22.43 2.57
N ALA A 442 -16.47 21.62 1.55
CA ALA A 442 -15.59 20.44 1.69
C ALA A 442 -14.15 20.83 2.06
N ARG A 443 -13.45 19.93 2.78
CA ARG A 443 -12.07 20.12 3.27
C ARG A 443 -11.06 20.44 2.16
N ALA A 444 -11.22 19.82 1.01
CA ALA A 444 -10.34 19.97 -0.15
C ALA A 444 -11.18 20.12 -1.44
N PRO A 445 -10.63 20.73 -2.49
CA PRO A 445 -11.23 20.67 -3.83
C PRO A 445 -11.36 19.22 -4.30
N ASP A 446 -12.34 18.93 -5.17
CA ASP A 446 -12.59 17.58 -5.70
C ASP A 446 -11.36 16.95 -6.35
N LEU A 447 -10.51 17.78 -6.98
CA LEU A 447 -9.24 17.35 -7.58
C LEU A 447 -8.26 16.71 -6.57
N PHE A 448 -8.41 17.02 -5.29
CA PHE A 448 -7.56 16.52 -4.20
C PHE A 448 -8.32 15.63 -3.21
N SER A 449 -9.65 15.59 -3.27
CA SER A 449 -10.49 14.83 -2.32
C SER A 449 -10.17 13.34 -2.37
N GLY A 450 -9.92 12.80 -3.56
CA GLY A 450 -9.48 11.42 -3.76
C GLY A 450 -8.11 11.09 -3.17
N THR A 451 -7.40 12.03 -2.54
CA THR A 451 -6.09 11.81 -1.92
C THR A 451 -6.09 12.09 -0.42
N SER A 452 -7.28 12.27 0.17
CA SER A 452 -7.46 12.31 1.61
C SER A 452 -7.33 10.93 2.23
N TRP A 453 -7.06 10.91 3.54
CA TRP A 453 -6.95 9.69 4.34
C TRP A 453 -8.18 8.76 4.24
N GLN A 454 -9.37 9.31 4.04
CA GLN A 454 -10.64 8.56 3.93
C GLN A 454 -10.67 7.60 2.73
N PHE A 455 -9.83 7.85 1.72
CA PHE A 455 -9.75 7.03 0.51
C PHE A 455 -8.36 6.43 0.32
N ALA A 456 -7.54 6.42 1.37
CA ALA A 456 -6.12 6.06 1.31
C ALA A 456 -5.86 4.61 1.74
N ASP A 457 -6.80 3.71 1.46
CA ASP A 457 -6.58 2.27 1.59
C ASP A 457 -5.68 1.76 0.47
N THR A 458 -4.86 0.75 0.79
CA THR A 458 -4.04 0.05 -0.20
C THR A 458 -4.58 -1.35 -0.46
N PRO A 459 -4.33 -1.94 -1.63
CA PRO A 459 -4.76 -3.31 -1.90
C PRO A 459 -4.16 -4.24 -0.85
N ALA A 460 -4.98 -5.13 -0.30
CA ALA A 460 -4.47 -6.20 0.55
C ALA A 460 -3.54 -7.10 -0.28
N ARG A 461 -2.49 -7.64 0.34
CA ARG A 461 -1.57 -8.59 -0.30
C ARG A 461 -2.25 -9.87 -0.77
N VAL A 462 -3.40 -10.22 -0.17
CA VAL A 462 -4.20 -11.38 -0.50
C VAL A 462 -5.68 -11.01 -0.53
N SER A 463 -6.47 -11.70 -1.36
CA SER A 463 -7.92 -11.60 -1.31
C SER A 463 -8.46 -12.08 0.04
N LYS A 464 -9.46 -11.36 0.60
CA LYS A 464 -10.11 -11.68 1.90
C LYS A 464 -10.68 -13.10 1.94
N LEU A 465 -10.99 -13.66 0.78
CA LEU A 465 -11.38 -15.05 0.57
C LEU A 465 -10.37 -15.71 -0.36
N GLY A 466 -9.85 -16.88 0.03
CA GLY A 466 -9.00 -17.70 -0.83
C GLY A 466 -9.74 -18.91 -1.40
N LEU A 467 -9.08 -19.65 -2.30
CA LEU A 467 -9.60 -20.91 -2.84
C LEU A 467 -8.76 -22.10 -2.38
N GLY A 468 -9.38 -23.03 -1.67
CA GLY A 468 -8.78 -24.32 -1.33
C GLY A 468 -8.86 -25.29 -2.52
N CYS A 469 -7.73 -25.58 -3.16
CA CYS A 469 -7.68 -26.36 -4.41
C CYS A 469 -7.75 -27.88 -4.22
N ARG A 470 -7.69 -28.39 -2.98
CA ARG A 470 -7.72 -29.84 -2.67
C ARG A 470 -8.78 -30.59 -3.47
N GLY A 471 -10.03 -30.10 -3.43
CA GLY A 471 -11.18 -30.73 -4.09
C GLY A 471 -11.09 -30.87 -5.61
N LEU A 472 -10.17 -30.15 -6.25
CA LEU A 472 -9.99 -30.19 -7.71
C LEU A 472 -9.33 -31.48 -8.19
N SER A 473 -8.46 -32.11 -7.38
CA SER A 473 -7.82 -33.40 -7.72
C SER A 473 -8.05 -34.51 -6.69
N VAL A 474 -8.38 -34.18 -5.44
CA VAL A 474 -8.77 -35.15 -4.42
C VAL A 474 -9.74 -34.53 -3.41
N GLY A 475 -11.01 -34.95 -3.42
CA GLY A 475 -12.04 -34.35 -2.57
C GLY A 475 -12.45 -35.20 -1.37
N TYR A 476 -13.44 -34.71 -0.62
CA TYR A 476 -14.34 -35.61 0.13
C TYR A 476 -15.26 -36.40 -0.83
N ASN A 477 -15.32 -35.98 -2.10
CA ASN A 477 -16.05 -36.58 -3.21
C ASN A 477 -15.07 -36.94 -4.35
N ASN A 478 -15.60 -37.49 -5.46
CA ASN A 478 -14.82 -37.80 -6.66
C ASN A 478 -14.12 -36.56 -7.24
N PRO A 479 -12.90 -36.70 -7.80
CA PRO A 479 -12.17 -35.61 -8.44
C PRO A 479 -12.91 -35.07 -9.67
N VAL A 480 -12.65 -33.82 -10.04
CA VAL A 480 -13.16 -33.24 -11.29
C VAL A 480 -12.18 -33.45 -12.43
N PRO A 481 -12.64 -33.46 -13.69
CA PRO A 481 -11.76 -33.35 -14.85
C PRO A 481 -10.88 -32.09 -14.79
N ASP A 482 -9.64 -32.19 -15.27
CA ASP A 482 -8.65 -31.11 -15.20
C ASP A 482 -9.14 -29.80 -15.85
N ASP A 483 -9.84 -29.88 -16.97
CA ASP A 483 -10.39 -28.70 -17.66
C ASP A 483 -11.43 -27.95 -16.82
N VAL A 484 -12.24 -28.68 -16.05
CA VAL A 484 -13.18 -28.10 -15.08
C VAL A 484 -12.42 -27.46 -13.91
N GLY A 485 -11.38 -28.11 -13.40
CA GLY A 485 -10.55 -27.56 -12.33
C GLY A 485 -9.87 -26.24 -12.72
N ILE A 486 -9.28 -26.20 -13.92
CA ILE A 486 -8.66 -25.00 -14.48
C ILE A 486 -9.70 -23.88 -14.69
N ALA A 487 -10.90 -24.21 -15.17
CA ALA A 487 -11.97 -23.23 -15.34
C ALA A 487 -12.39 -22.60 -13.99
N ILE A 488 -12.46 -23.39 -12.91
CA ILE A 488 -12.77 -22.88 -11.57
C ILE A 488 -11.68 -21.93 -11.08
N ILE A 489 -10.40 -22.25 -11.26
CA ILE A 489 -9.28 -21.37 -10.87
C ILE A 489 -9.33 -20.04 -11.63
N LYS A 490 -9.54 -20.09 -12.95
CA LYS A 490 -9.66 -18.89 -13.79
C LYS A 490 -10.87 -18.04 -13.41
N HIS A 491 -11.99 -18.68 -13.09
CA HIS A 491 -13.19 -17.97 -12.62
C HIS A 491 -12.97 -17.35 -11.25
N ALA A 492 -12.29 -18.02 -10.32
CA ALA A 492 -11.93 -17.45 -9.03
C ALA A 492 -11.09 -16.19 -9.20
N PHE A 493 -10.06 -16.25 -10.05
CA PHE A 493 -9.20 -15.11 -10.35
C PHE A 493 -9.98 -13.95 -11.01
N SER A 494 -10.86 -14.23 -11.97
CA SER A 494 -11.67 -13.19 -12.62
C SER A 494 -12.66 -12.50 -11.67
N LYS A 495 -12.99 -13.15 -10.54
CA LYS A 495 -13.80 -12.59 -9.45
C LYS A 495 -12.98 -11.91 -8.35
N GLY A 496 -11.66 -11.81 -8.52
CA GLY A 496 -10.76 -11.12 -7.58
C GLY A 496 -10.16 -12.00 -6.48
N ILE A 497 -10.31 -13.34 -6.55
CA ILE A 497 -9.58 -14.24 -5.67
C ILE A 497 -8.14 -14.37 -6.17
N THR A 498 -7.19 -13.98 -5.34
CA THR A 498 -5.76 -14.01 -5.65
C THR A 498 -5.01 -15.04 -4.81
N PHE A 499 -5.58 -15.50 -3.69
CA PHE A 499 -4.99 -16.48 -2.79
C PHE A 499 -5.44 -17.91 -3.10
N PHE A 500 -4.51 -18.74 -3.59
CA PHE A 500 -4.78 -20.15 -3.96
C PHE A 500 -3.98 -21.10 -3.08
N ASP A 501 -4.68 -21.99 -2.38
CA ASP A 501 -4.09 -22.96 -1.44
C ASP A 501 -4.06 -24.37 -2.05
N THR A 502 -2.87 -24.96 -2.13
CA THR A 502 -2.63 -26.36 -2.51
C THR A 502 -1.67 -27.04 -1.52
N ALA A 503 -1.24 -28.28 -1.81
CA ALA A 503 -0.24 -29.02 -1.05
C ALA A 503 0.33 -30.17 -1.90
N ASP A 504 1.58 -30.57 -1.62
CA ASP A 504 2.22 -31.74 -2.24
C ASP A 504 1.42 -33.05 -2.03
N ALA A 505 0.76 -33.18 -0.88
CA ALA A 505 -0.04 -34.34 -0.52
C ALA A 505 -1.37 -34.44 -1.30
N TYR A 506 -1.82 -33.38 -1.97
CA TYR A 506 -3.14 -33.38 -2.63
C TYR A 506 -3.09 -34.13 -3.96
N GLY A 507 -3.88 -35.21 -4.04
CA GLY A 507 -4.03 -36.03 -5.24
C GLY A 507 -2.74 -36.77 -5.60
N ALA A 508 -1.95 -37.16 -4.60
CA ALA A 508 -0.60 -37.71 -4.79
C ALA A 508 0.24 -36.80 -5.70
N GLN A 509 0.34 -35.52 -5.33
CA GLN A 509 1.05 -34.46 -6.05
C GLN A 509 0.37 -33.94 -7.32
N ALA A 510 -0.71 -34.58 -7.80
CA ALA A 510 -1.41 -34.15 -9.01
C ALA A 510 -2.07 -32.76 -8.89
N ASN A 511 -2.39 -32.28 -7.68
CA ASN A 511 -3.02 -30.97 -7.52
C ASN A 511 -2.07 -29.82 -7.93
N GLU A 512 -0.81 -29.88 -7.51
CA GLU A 512 0.19 -28.87 -7.89
C GLU A 512 0.42 -28.89 -9.41
N VAL A 513 0.43 -30.07 -10.03
CA VAL A 513 0.53 -30.19 -11.49
C VAL A 513 -0.68 -29.55 -12.18
N LEU A 514 -1.90 -29.83 -11.74
CA LEU A 514 -3.13 -29.22 -12.29
C LEU A 514 -3.10 -27.69 -12.24
N ILE A 515 -2.58 -27.13 -11.15
CA ILE A 515 -2.45 -25.68 -10.96
C ILE A 515 -1.35 -25.12 -11.87
N GLY A 516 -0.21 -25.80 -11.94
CA GLY A 516 1.02 -25.23 -12.51
C GLY A 516 1.50 -25.75 -13.87
N LYS A 517 1.56 -27.07 -14.10
CA LYS A 517 2.21 -27.65 -15.29
C LYS A 517 1.21 -28.35 -16.25
N PRO A 518 1.31 -28.11 -17.58
CA PRO A 518 0.65 -28.98 -18.55
C PRO A 518 1.29 -30.37 -18.55
N ASN A 519 0.48 -31.43 -18.55
CA ASN A 519 0.99 -32.79 -18.67
C ASN A 519 1.62 -33.00 -20.07
N GLU A 520 2.96 -32.92 -20.17
CA GLU A 520 3.69 -33.17 -21.42
C GLU A 520 3.67 -34.65 -21.84
N ASP A 521 3.36 -35.56 -20.92
CA ASP A 521 3.32 -37.00 -21.16
C ASP A 521 1.99 -37.50 -21.74
N ALA A 522 1.03 -36.59 -21.98
CA ALA A 522 -0.14 -36.87 -22.81
C ALA A 522 0.17 -36.81 -24.33
N LYS A 523 1.40 -37.17 -24.73
CA LYS A 523 1.67 -37.55 -26.12
C LYS A 523 0.94 -38.87 -26.39
N ILE A 524 -0.29 -38.76 -26.92
CA ILE A 524 -0.93 -39.84 -27.65
C ILE A 524 0.09 -40.37 -28.66
N ASP A 525 0.50 -41.63 -28.49
CA ASP A 525 1.33 -42.34 -29.43
C ASP A 525 0.53 -42.55 -30.74
N LEU A 526 0.54 -41.53 -31.59
CA LEU A 526 -0.06 -41.54 -32.92
C LEU A 526 0.61 -42.58 -33.84
N LYS A 527 1.78 -43.14 -33.46
CA LYS A 527 2.40 -44.27 -34.18
C LYS A 527 1.64 -45.56 -33.91
N ARG A 528 1.19 -45.81 -32.68
CA ARG A 528 0.41 -47.00 -32.31
C ARG A 528 -0.99 -47.02 -32.96
N LEU A 529 -1.63 -45.86 -33.14
CA LEU A 529 -2.91 -45.73 -33.85
C LEU A 529 -2.78 -45.85 -35.38
N ARG A 530 -1.62 -45.48 -35.96
CA ARG A 530 -1.34 -45.64 -37.40
C ARG A 530 -1.03 -47.09 -37.80
N GLU A 531 -0.60 -47.92 -36.86
CA GLU A 531 -0.38 -49.35 -37.12
C GLU A 531 -1.65 -50.19 -36.99
N ILE A 532 -2.61 -49.78 -36.15
CA ILE A 532 -3.90 -50.46 -36.01
C ILE A 532 -4.83 -50.19 -37.21
N SER A 533 -4.69 -49.05 -37.89
CA SER A 533 -5.61 -48.65 -38.98
C SER A 533 -5.35 -49.30 -40.34
N LYS A 534 -4.37 -50.20 -40.51
CA LYS A 534 -4.12 -50.88 -41.80
C LYS A 534 -4.45 -52.37 -41.81
N GLY A 535 -4.58 -53.01 -40.65
CA GLY A 535 -4.91 -54.44 -40.53
C GLY A 535 -6.40 -54.74 -40.45
N GLU A 536 -7.19 -53.90 -39.76
CA GLU A 536 -8.57 -54.26 -39.38
C GLU A 536 -9.66 -53.66 -40.29
N LEU A 537 -9.28 -52.77 -41.21
CA LEU A 537 -10.22 -52.10 -42.14
C LEU A 537 -10.68 -52.97 -43.34
N ARG A 538 -10.28 -54.24 -43.41
CA ARG A 538 -10.77 -55.19 -44.43
C ARG A 538 -12.01 -55.98 -44.02
N GLN A 539 -12.41 -55.98 -42.74
CA GLN A 539 -13.54 -56.81 -42.26
C GLN A 539 -14.88 -56.07 -42.10
N LEU A 540 -14.97 -54.76 -42.34
CA LEU A 540 -16.18 -53.97 -42.05
C LEU A 540 -16.85 -53.34 -43.29
N LYS A 541 -16.77 -53.98 -44.47
CA LYS A 541 -17.44 -53.53 -45.71
C LYS A 541 -18.94 -53.91 -45.82
N GLY A 542 -19.65 -54.08 -44.70
CA GLY A 542 -20.97 -54.73 -44.71
C GLY A 542 -22.18 -53.97 -44.19
N LYS A 543 -22.05 -52.82 -43.51
CA LYS A 543 -23.23 -52.16 -42.88
C LYS A 543 -23.11 -50.64 -42.90
N PHE A 544 -23.49 -50.03 -44.02
CA PHE A 544 -23.64 -48.59 -44.18
C PHE A 544 -25.10 -48.18 -43.92
N THR A 545 -25.42 -47.76 -42.69
CA THR A 545 -26.61 -46.93 -42.39
C THR A 545 -26.51 -46.26 -41.01
N PHE A 546 -25.42 -45.55 -40.69
CA PHE A 546 -25.45 -44.56 -39.60
C PHE A 546 -24.27 -43.57 -39.63
N LEU A 547 -24.17 -42.73 -40.67
CA LEU A 547 -23.16 -41.64 -40.71
C LEU A 547 -23.79 -40.34 -41.19
N ARG A 548 -24.45 -39.62 -40.27
CA ARG A 548 -24.82 -38.21 -40.45
C ARG A 548 -24.61 -37.32 -39.22
N SER A 549 -23.71 -37.68 -38.30
CA SER A 549 -23.36 -36.81 -37.16
C SER A 549 -21.87 -36.70 -36.79
N PHE A 550 -20.95 -37.27 -37.56
CA PHE A 550 -19.51 -37.06 -37.33
C PHE A 550 -18.95 -35.95 -38.24
N LYS A 551 -19.38 -34.71 -37.98
CA LYS A 551 -18.66 -33.48 -38.35
C LYS A 551 -18.58 -32.58 -37.11
N GLY A 552 -17.85 -33.05 -36.10
CA GLY A 552 -17.34 -32.26 -34.97
C GLY A 552 -15.86 -32.58 -34.84
N GLY A 553 -15.01 -31.56 -34.99
CA GLY A 553 -13.60 -31.70 -35.37
C GLY A 553 -12.71 -32.49 -34.40
N LEU A 554 -11.74 -33.20 -34.99
CA LEU A 554 -10.48 -33.54 -34.36
C LEU A 554 -9.70 -32.25 -34.09
N GLY A 555 -10.03 -31.56 -33.00
CA GLY A 555 -9.24 -30.45 -32.46
C GLY A 555 -8.09 -31.00 -31.64
N VAL A 556 -6.87 -30.69 -32.04
CA VAL A 556 -5.66 -30.85 -31.22
C VAL A 556 -5.85 -29.98 -29.97
N ARG A 557 -6.17 -30.59 -28.82
CA ARG A 557 -6.26 -29.85 -27.54
C ARG A 557 -4.85 -29.41 -27.14
N ARG A 558 -4.60 -28.10 -27.08
CA ARG A 558 -3.44 -27.53 -26.37
C ARG A 558 -3.54 -27.98 -24.90
N PRO A 559 -2.43 -28.32 -24.24
CA PRO A 559 -2.49 -28.67 -22.84
C PRO A 559 -2.85 -27.41 -22.04
N LEU A 560 -3.99 -27.45 -21.35
CA LEU A 560 -4.53 -26.34 -20.56
C LEU A 560 -3.77 -26.27 -19.23
N VAL A 561 -3.47 -25.05 -18.76
CA VAL A 561 -2.72 -24.82 -17.52
C VAL A 561 -3.32 -23.63 -16.80
N ALA A 562 -3.56 -23.72 -15.49
CA ALA A 562 -4.18 -22.61 -14.78
C ALA A 562 -3.24 -21.41 -14.63
N LEU A 563 -2.03 -21.59 -14.06
CA LEU A 563 -1.13 -20.47 -13.75
C LEU A 563 -0.45 -19.84 -14.97
N LYS A 564 -0.09 -20.61 -16.02
CA LYS A 564 0.55 -20.03 -17.22
C LYS A 564 -0.32 -19.05 -18.00
N GLU A 565 -1.64 -19.14 -17.82
CA GLU A 565 -2.61 -18.27 -18.47
C GLU A 565 -3.02 -17.07 -17.59
N LEU A 566 -2.48 -16.97 -16.38
CA LEU A 566 -2.79 -15.91 -15.42
C LEU A 566 -1.52 -15.10 -15.08
N PRO A 567 -1.64 -13.82 -14.72
CA PRO A 567 -0.51 -13.00 -14.29
C PRO A 567 0.03 -13.50 -12.94
N ARG A 568 1.15 -14.23 -12.95
CA ARG A 568 1.76 -14.89 -11.78
C ARG A 568 2.03 -13.90 -10.63
N GLU A 569 2.42 -12.68 -10.95
CA GLU A 569 2.74 -11.62 -9.99
C GLU A 569 1.52 -11.13 -9.21
N LYS A 570 0.30 -11.37 -9.72
CA LYS A 570 -0.98 -11.01 -9.05
C LYS A 570 -1.57 -12.17 -8.24
N ILE A 571 -0.92 -13.33 -8.23
CA ILE A 571 -1.39 -14.53 -7.54
C ILE A 571 -0.51 -14.77 -6.32
N GLN A 572 -1.13 -15.05 -5.18
CA GLN A 572 -0.46 -15.53 -3.98
C GLN A 572 -0.68 -17.04 -3.89
N LEU A 573 0.35 -17.78 -4.28
CA LEU A 573 0.33 -19.23 -4.33
C LEU A 573 0.83 -19.81 -3.01
N ALA A 574 -0.05 -20.53 -2.31
CA ALA A 574 0.29 -21.28 -1.12
C ALA A 574 0.41 -22.77 -1.42
N THR A 575 1.51 -23.39 -0.99
CA THR A 575 1.64 -24.85 -0.96
C THR A 575 2.33 -25.33 0.32
N LYS A 576 2.40 -26.64 0.52
CA LYS A 576 2.79 -27.25 1.80
C LYS A 576 3.63 -28.49 1.61
N PHE A 577 4.40 -28.82 2.63
CA PHE A 577 5.17 -30.06 2.75
C PHE A 577 4.97 -30.74 4.10
N GLY A 578 5.53 -31.95 4.23
CA GLY A 578 5.71 -32.61 5.52
C GLY A 578 5.01 -33.96 5.61
N HIS A 579 4.10 -34.28 4.71
CA HIS A 579 3.50 -35.62 4.61
C HIS A 579 4.52 -36.55 3.93
N ALA A 580 5.10 -37.48 4.69
CA ALA A 580 6.10 -38.43 4.19
C ALA A 580 5.52 -39.84 3.93
N GLY A 581 4.35 -40.14 4.48
CA GLY A 581 3.69 -41.43 4.30
C GLY A 581 2.50 -41.62 5.23
N PHE A 582 1.92 -42.81 5.21
CA PHE A 582 0.84 -43.20 6.11
C PHE A 582 1.08 -44.64 6.59
N ASP A 583 0.99 -44.83 7.90
CA ASP A 583 1.04 -46.13 8.56
C ASP A 583 -0.36 -46.46 9.14
N PRO A 584 -0.95 -47.62 8.84
CA PRO A 584 -2.29 -47.95 9.35
C PRO A 584 -2.41 -48.02 10.88
N ALA A 585 -1.33 -48.31 11.59
CA ALA A 585 -1.30 -48.42 13.05
C ALA A 585 -0.99 -47.08 13.73
N THR A 586 -0.09 -46.27 13.18
CA THR A 586 0.36 -45.01 13.81
C THR A 586 -0.17 -43.74 13.13
N GLY A 587 -0.83 -43.85 11.98
CA GLY A 587 -1.41 -42.74 11.23
C GLY A 587 -0.41 -42.05 10.29
N LEU A 588 -0.56 -40.73 10.14
CA LEU A 588 0.25 -39.93 9.22
C LEU A 588 1.72 -39.86 9.66
N ILE A 589 2.64 -40.17 8.75
CA ILE A 589 4.08 -39.99 8.95
C ILE A 589 4.45 -38.58 8.51
N VAL A 590 5.03 -37.81 9.44
CA VAL A 590 5.42 -36.42 9.23
C VAL A 590 6.94 -36.30 9.23
N ASN A 591 7.50 -35.53 8.30
CA ASN A 591 8.94 -35.26 8.22
C ASN A 591 9.21 -33.75 8.11
N GLY A 592 9.83 -33.18 9.14
CA GLY A 592 10.23 -31.78 9.22
C GLY A 592 11.73 -31.55 9.06
N THR A 593 12.51 -32.59 8.73
CA THR A 593 13.97 -32.45 8.65
C THR A 593 14.37 -31.45 7.56
N PRO A 594 15.44 -30.64 7.77
CA PRO A 594 15.90 -29.66 6.78
C PRO A 594 16.07 -30.24 5.37
N LYS A 595 16.65 -31.44 5.26
CA LYS A 595 16.83 -32.11 3.97
C LYS A 595 15.50 -32.39 3.26
N TYR A 596 14.47 -32.79 4.01
CA TYR A 596 13.16 -33.07 3.44
C TYR A 596 12.46 -31.78 3.01
N VAL A 597 12.49 -30.74 3.84
CA VAL A 597 11.97 -29.39 3.55
C VAL A 597 12.48 -28.90 2.20
N CYS A 598 13.81 -28.88 2.02
CA CYS A 598 14.45 -28.42 0.79
C CYS A 598 14.03 -29.27 -0.42
N SER A 599 14.04 -30.60 -0.29
CA SER A 599 13.65 -31.50 -1.38
C SER A 599 12.19 -31.34 -1.81
N CYS A 600 11.28 -31.12 -0.86
CA CYS A 600 9.88 -30.86 -1.13
C CYS A 600 9.68 -29.51 -1.83
N CYS A 601 10.41 -28.47 -1.42
CA CYS A 601 10.31 -27.15 -2.02
C CYS A 601 10.71 -27.18 -3.50
N GLU A 602 11.87 -27.76 -3.81
CA GLU A 602 12.35 -27.94 -5.18
C GLU A 602 11.35 -28.74 -6.04
N ALA A 603 10.78 -29.81 -5.47
CA ALA A 603 9.81 -30.63 -6.18
C ALA A 603 8.49 -29.87 -6.43
N SER A 604 8.02 -29.07 -5.47
CA SER A 604 6.85 -28.22 -5.62
C SER A 604 7.05 -27.13 -6.67
N LEU A 605 8.19 -26.42 -6.65
CA LEU A 605 8.53 -25.42 -7.68
C LEU A 605 8.49 -26.04 -9.08
N LYS A 606 9.06 -27.24 -9.25
CA LYS A 606 9.04 -27.99 -10.51
C LYS A 606 7.64 -28.43 -10.94
N ARG A 607 6.79 -28.91 -10.02
CA ARG A 607 5.41 -29.33 -10.34
C ARG A 607 4.52 -28.15 -10.67
N LEU A 608 4.72 -27.03 -9.96
CA LEU A 608 3.99 -25.78 -10.17
C LEU A 608 4.51 -24.99 -11.38
N ASP A 609 5.73 -25.29 -11.86
CA ASP A 609 6.40 -24.59 -12.95
C ASP A 609 6.52 -23.08 -12.68
N VAL A 610 7.00 -22.73 -11.49
CA VAL A 610 7.21 -21.36 -11.01
C VAL A 610 8.60 -21.18 -10.43
N GLU A 611 9.11 -19.94 -10.49
CA GLU A 611 10.42 -19.58 -9.93
C GLU A 611 10.38 -19.42 -8.41
N TYR A 612 9.22 -19.06 -7.84
CA TYR A 612 9.03 -18.87 -6.41
C TYR A 612 7.62 -19.28 -5.96
N ILE A 613 7.49 -19.65 -4.68
CA ILE A 613 6.22 -19.87 -3.97
C ILE A 613 5.97 -18.66 -3.05
N ASP A 614 4.76 -18.12 -3.01
CA ASP A 614 4.49 -16.97 -2.13
C ASP A 614 4.48 -17.42 -0.66
N LEU A 615 3.72 -18.47 -0.32
CA LEU A 615 3.57 -18.92 1.06
C LEU A 615 3.77 -20.44 1.17
N TYR A 616 4.78 -20.86 1.92
CA TYR A 616 5.14 -22.26 2.05
C TYR A 616 4.94 -22.77 3.48
N TYR A 617 4.08 -23.77 3.64
CA TYR A 617 3.68 -24.29 4.95
C TYR A 617 4.40 -25.58 5.32
N GLN A 618 4.78 -25.72 6.59
CA GLN A 618 4.81 -27.05 7.21
C GLN A 618 3.35 -27.51 7.45
N HIS A 619 2.91 -28.52 6.71
CA HIS A 619 1.51 -28.99 6.66
C HIS A 619 1.06 -29.67 7.96
N ARG A 620 1.98 -30.39 8.60
CA ARG A 620 1.81 -30.97 9.94
C ARG A 620 3.13 -30.92 10.66
N ILE A 621 3.08 -30.77 11.98
CA ILE A 621 4.27 -30.63 12.81
C ILE A 621 4.94 -31.98 13.05
N ASP A 622 6.22 -32.08 12.70
CA ASP A 622 7.06 -33.22 13.03
C ASP A 622 7.51 -33.11 14.48
N LYS A 623 6.98 -34.00 15.34
CA LYS A 623 7.25 -33.97 16.78
C LYS A 623 8.66 -34.46 17.13
N SER A 624 9.34 -35.12 16.20
CA SER A 624 10.68 -35.68 16.40
C SER A 624 11.80 -34.68 16.12
N VAL A 625 11.50 -33.61 15.38
CA VAL A 625 12.45 -32.56 14.97
C VAL A 625 12.13 -31.27 15.74
N PRO A 626 13.10 -30.63 16.40
CA PRO A 626 12.90 -29.29 16.98
C PRO A 626 12.44 -28.30 15.89
N ILE A 627 11.38 -27.54 16.16
CA ILE A 627 10.81 -26.64 15.15
C ILE A 627 11.83 -25.62 14.61
N GLU A 628 12.81 -25.25 15.43
CA GLU A 628 13.88 -24.33 15.07
C GLU A 628 14.75 -24.83 13.91
N GLU A 629 14.93 -26.16 13.78
CA GLU A 629 15.68 -26.75 12.66
C GLU A 629 14.90 -26.63 11.36
N THR A 630 13.62 -26.96 11.39
CA THR A 630 12.71 -26.80 10.24
C THR A 630 12.63 -25.35 9.80
N MET A 631 12.43 -24.43 10.74
CA MET A 631 12.35 -22.98 10.49
C MET A 631 13.68 -22.40 10.02
N GLY A 632 14.80 -22.93 10.51
CA GLY A 632 16.13 -22.54 10.04
C GLY A 632 16.32 -22.86 8.55
N GLU A 633 15.80 -23.97 8.06
CA GLU A 633 15.86 -24.30 6.63
C GLU A 633 14.87 -23.47 5.81
N LEU A 634 13.64 -23.28 6.29
CA LEU A 634 12.66 -22.42 5.64
C LEU A 634 13.16 -20.97 5.50
N LYS A 635 13.86 -20.46 6.51
CA LYS A 635 14.52 -19.14 6.46
C LYS A 635 15.54 -19.05 5.33
N LYS A 636 16.35 -20.10 5.09
CA LYS A 636 17.28 -20.10 3.96
C LYS A 636 16.55 -20.06 2.62
N LEU A 637 15.43 -20.78 2.48
CA LEU A 637 14.62 -20.74 1.27
C LEU A 637 14.01 -19.35 1.01
N VAL A 638 13.73 -18.58 2.07
CA VAL A 638 13.36 -17.15 1.96
C VAL A 638 14.53 -16.32 1.47
N GLU A 639 15.72 -16.50 2.05
CA GLU A 639 16.95 -15.79 1.66
C GLU A 639 17.39 -16.12 0.21
N GLU A 640 17.10 -17.33 -0.26
CA GLU A 640 17.30 -17.78 -1.64
C GLU A 640 16.18 -17.33 -2.61
N GLU A 641 15.18 -16.60 -2.13
CA GLU A 641 14.00 -16.12 -2.88
C GLU A 641 13.15 -17.24 -3.51
N LYS A 642 13.35 -18.50 -3.12
CA LYS A 642 12.53 -19.65 -3.57
C LYS A 642 11.14 -19.65 -2.96
N ILE A 643 11.03 -19.13 -1.74
CA ILE A 643 9.76 -18.85 -1.08
C ILE A 643 9.75 -17.40 -0.56
N LYS A 644 8.59 -16.74 -0.49
CA LYS A 644 8.52 -15.39 0.10
C LYS A 644 8.17 -15.40 1.58
N TYR A 645 7.27 -16.29 1.97
CA TYR A 645 6.66 -16.33 3.30
C TYR A 645 6.58 -17.75 3.85
N ILE A 646 6.64 -17.85 5.18
CA ILE A 646 6.55 -19.12 5.91
C ILE A 646 5.19 -19.23 6.61
N GLY A 647 4.54 -20.37 6.46
CA GLY A 647 3.33 -20.72 7.19
C GLY A 647 3.49 -21.96 8.04
N LEU A 648 2.63 -22.11 9.04
CA LEU A 648 2.46 -23.35 9.79
C LEU A 648 1.01 -23.82 9.69
N SER A 649 0.77 -25.12 9.79
CA SER A 649 -0.58 -25.67 9.89
C SER A 649 -0.66 -26.61 11.08
N GLU A 650 -1.73 -26.44 11.86
CA GLU A 650 -2.04 -27.29 13.03
C GLU A 650 -0.88 -27.36 14.02
N ALA A 651 -0.31 -26.19 14.33
CA ALA A 651 0.78 -26.02 15.28
C ALA A 651 0.25 -25.65 16.66
N SER A 652 0.92 -26.13 17.71
CA SER A 652 0.62 -25.75 19.08
C SER A 652 1.15 -24.34 19.41
N PRO A 653 0.66 -23.71 20.50
CA PRO A 653 1.15 -22.42 20.97
C PRO A 653 2.66 -22.37 21.21
N ASP A 654 3.24 -23.40 21.82
CA ASP A 654 4.69 -23.52 22.04
C ASP A 654 5.46 -23.54 20.72
N THR A 655 5.03 -24.41 19.79
CA THR A 655 5.64 -24.51 18.46
C THR A 655 5.55 -23.19 17.69
N ILE A 656 4.43 -22.48 17.77
CA ILE A 656 4.25 -21.17 17.12
C ILE A 656 5.25 -20.15 17.68
N ARG A 657 5.32 -19.98 19.00
CA ARG A 657 6.21 -19.00 19.64
C ARG A 657 7.69 -19.28 19.30
N ARG A 658 8.09 -20.55 19.36
CA ARG A 658 9.45 -20.98 19.04
C ARG A 658 9.80 -20.83 17.56
N ALA A 659 8.86 -21.14 16.66
CA ALA A 659 9.05 -20.92 15.24
C ALA A 659 9.23 -19.43 14.90
N TYR A 660 8.34 -18.59 15.44
CA TYR A 660 8.33 -17.14 15.22
C TYR A 660 9.64 -16.48 15.68
N ALA A 661 10.24 -16.99 16.75
CA ALA A 661 11.53 -16.50 17.25
C ALA A 661 12.71 -16.75 16.28
N VAL A 662 12.61 -17.76 15.40
CA VAL A 662 13.65 -18.05 14.39
C VAL A 662 13.45 -17.21 13.12
N HIS A 663 12.21 -17.17 12.62
CA HIS A 663 11.80 -16.35 11.50
C HIS A 663 10.29 -16.05 11.60
N PRO A 664 9.82 -14.84 11.25
CA PRO A 664 8.39 -14.50 11.32
C PRO A 664 7.50 -15.51 10.59
N VAL A 665 6.49 -16.03 11.29
CA VAL A 665 5.45 -16.87 10.69
C VAL A 665 4.37 -15.96 10.12
N THR A 666 4.14 -16.01 8.82
CA THR A 666 3.18 -15.14 8.14
C THR A 666 1.74 -15.58 8.36
N ALA A 667 1.49 -16.89 8.35
CA ALA A 667 0.15 -17.43 8.47
C ALA A 667 0.10 -18.76 9.23
N LEU A 668 -0.96 -18.94 10.01
CA LEU A 668 -1.33 -20.20 10.63
C LEU A 668 -2.61 -20.74 10.01
N GLN A 669 -2.54 -21.91 9.37
CA GLN A 669 -3.69 -22.59 8.80
C GLN A 669 -4.33 -23.56 9.82
N MET A 670 -5.57 -23.30 10.21
CA MET A 670 -6.30 -24.01 11.28
C MET A 670 -7.72 -24.38 10.85
N GLU A 671 -8.30 -25.44 11.42
CA GLU A 671 -9.72 -25.71 11.26
C GLU A 671 -10.51 -24.71 12.11
N TRP A 672 -11.29 -23.84 11.47
CA TRP A 672 -12.13 -22.87 12.20
C TRP A 672 -13.44 -22.65 11.45
N SER A 673 -14.55 -22.90 12.14
CA SER A 673 -15.92 -22.74 11.65
C SER A 673 -16.86 -22.59 12.83
N LEU A 674 -18.14 -22.30 12.58
CA LEU A 674 -19.18 -22.38 13.62
C LEU A 674 -19.18 -23.73 14.36
N TRP A 675 -18.75 -24.80 13.67
CA TRP A 675 -18.74 -26.18 14.15
C TRP A 675 -17.48 -26.58 14.93
N THR A 676 -16.43 -25.76 14.87
CA THR A 676 -15.09 -26.06 15.43
C THR A 676 -14.42 -24.75 15.81
N ARG A 677 -14.41 -24.45 17.11
CA ARG A 677 -13.96 -23.16 17.68
C ARG A 677 -12.92 -23.34 18.80
N ASP A 678 -12.29 -24.51 18.89
CA ASP A 678 -11.30 -24.87 19.92
C ASP A 678 -10.04 -23.99 19.88
N ILE A 679 -9.82 -23.24 18.80
CA ILE A 679 -8.67 -22.34 18.64
C ILE A 679 -8.89 -20.95 19.26
N GLU A 680 -10.12 -20.59 19.64
CA GLU A 680 -10.48 -19.22 20.04
C GLU A 680 -9.89 -18.77 21.37
N GLU A 681 -9.61 -19.69 22.28
CA GLU A 681 -9.09 -19.37 23.62
C GLU A 681 -7.59 -19.07 23.64
N GLU A 682 -6.80 -19.76 22.82
CA GLU A 682 -5.34 -19.71 22.93
C GLU A 682 -4.64 -19.35 21.62
N ILE A 683 -5.00 -20.01 20.51
CA ILE A 683 -4.35 -19.81 19.20
C ILE A 683 -4.73 -18.45 18.60
N VAL A 684 -6.01 -18.07 18.62
CA VAL A 684 -6.46 -16.80 18.03
C VAL A 684 -5.84 -15.59 18.73
N PRO A 685 -5.85 -15.50 20.09
CA PRO A 685 -5.14 -14.42 20.79
C PRO A 685 -3.63 -14.41 20.50
N LEU A 686 -2.98 -15.58 20.49
CA LEU A 686 -1.56 -15.68 20.18
C LEU A 686 -1.22 -15.15 18.77
N CYS A 687 -1.99 -15.55 17.76
CA CYS A 687 -1.78 -15.07 16.40
C CYS A 687 -1.96 -13.55 16.33
N ARG A 688 -2.94 -12.97 17.04
CA ARG A 688 -3.15 -11.53 17.08
C ARG A 688 -2.00 -10.80 17.80
N GLU A 689 -1.53 -11.35 18.92
CA GLU A 689 -0.37 -10.84 19.69
C GLU A 689 0.88 -10.76 18.80
N LEU A 690 1.12 -11.81 18.01
CA LEU A 690 2.31 -11.92 17.15
C LEU A 690 2.13 -11.34 15.74
N GLY A 691 0.95 -10.82 15.39
CA GLY A 691 0.66 -10.31 14.04
C GLY A 691 0.61 -11.40 12.94
N ILE A 692 0.26 -12.63 13.30
CA ILE A 692 0.15 -13.79 12.39
C ILE A 692 -1.25 -13.83 11.76
N GLY A 693 -1.32 -14.01 10.44
CA GLY A 693 -2.58 -14.23 9.72
C GLY A 693 -3.18 -15.60 10.04
N ILE A 694 -4.51 -15.70 10.10
CA ILE A 694 -5.22 -16.96 10.35
C ILE A 694 -5.90 -17.39 9.06
N VAL A 695 -5.65 -18.62 8.62
CA VAL A 695 -6.22 -19.19 7.40
C VAL A 695 -7.16 -20.35 7.77
N PRO A 696 -8.46 -20.10 7.98
CA PRO A 696 -9.43 -21.14 8.26
C PRO A 696 -9.58 -22.12 7.09
N TYR A 697 -9.30 -23.40 7.34
CA TYR A 697 -9.69 -24.48 6.45
C TYR A 697 -10.99 -25.14 6.94
N SER A 698 -11.73 -25.76 6.01
CA SER A 698 -13.07 -26.30 6.25
C SER A 698 -14.07 -25.32 6.92
N PRO A 699 -14.12 -24.03 6.51
CA PRO A 699 -14.99 -23.03 7.16
C PRO A 699 -16.48 -23.39 7.11
N LEU A 700 -16.88 -24.23 6.15
CA LEU A 700 -18.24 -24.74 5.99
C LEU A 700 -18.48 -26.09 6.70
N GLY A 701 -17.69 -26.43 7.73
CA GLY A 701 -17.83 -27.67 8.48
C GLY A 701 -17.65 -28.91 7.60
N ARG A 702 -16.61 -28.91 6.74
CA ARG A 702 -16.33 -29.99 5.77
C ARG A 702 -17.49 -30.29 4.80
N GLY A 703 -18.31 -29.28 4.51
CA GLY A 703 -19.46 -29.36 3.61
C GLY A 703 -20.80 -29.53 4.33
N PHE A 704 -20.81 -29.64 5.66
CA PHE A 704 -22.03 -29.73 6.46
C PHE A 704 -22.96 -28.53 6.25
N PHE A 705 -22.45 -27.30 6.36
CA PHE A 705 -23.24 -26.08 6.10
C PHE A 705 -23.48 -25.80 4.62
N GLY A 706 -22.87 -26.59 3.73
CA GLY A 706 -23.15 -26.56 2.30
C GLY A 706 -24.40 -27.35 1.87
N GLY A 707 -25.15 -27.92 2.83
CA GLY A 707 -26.40 -28.66 2.62
C GLY A 707 -26.26 -30.07 2.05
N LYS A 708 -25.26 -30.27 1.18
CA LYS A 708 -25.09 -31.54 0.45
C LYS A 708 -24.96 -32.77 1.36
N ALA A 709 -24.23 -32.65 2.48
CA ALA A 709 -24.05 -33.77 3.39
C ALA A 709 -25.33 -34.12 4.18
N VAL A 710 -26.26 -33.15 4.31
CA VAL A 710 -27.51 -33.28 5.08
C VAL A 710 -28.63 -33.85 4.20
N ASP A 711 -28.70 -33.41 2.94
CA ASP A 711 -29.73 -33.82 1.97
C ASP A 711 -29.45 -35.17 1.31
N GLU A 712 -28.17 -35.55 1.17
CA GLU A 712 -27.74 -36.79 0.53
C GLU A 712 -27.06 -37.71 1.56
N ASN A 713 -27.30 -39.03 1.48
CA ASN A 713 -26.49 -39.99 2.23
C ASN A 713 -25.01 -39.83 1.82
N VAL A 714 -24.12 -39.65 2.80
CA VAL A 714 -22.67 -39.53 2.58
C VAL A 714 -22.20 -40.69 1.69
N PRO A 715 -21.56 -40.43 0.53
CA PRO A 715 -21.15 -41.48 -0.40
C PRO A 715 -20.31 -42.57 0.27
N ALA A 716 -20.47 -43.83 -0.16
CA ALA A 716 -19.77 -44.96 0.45
C ALA A 716 -18.24 -44.84 0.43
N ASN A 717 -17.69 -44.19 -0.60
CA ASN A 717 -16.26 -43.92 -0.78
C ASN A 717 -15.80 -42.57 -0.21
N SER A 718 -16.66 -41.82 0.47
CA SER A 718 -16.31 -40.51 1.02
C SER A 718 -15.52 -40.64 2.32
N PHE A 719 -14.43 -39.87 2.43
CA PHE A 719 -13.67 -39.75 3.68
C PHE A 719 -14.51 -39.23 4.84
N LEU A 720 -15.61 -38.49 4.58
CA LEU A 720 -16.51 -38.01 5.63
C LEU A 720 -17.08 -39.16 6.48
N ARG A 721 -17.25 -40.37 5.93
CA ARG A 721 -17.69 -41.54 6.71
C ARG A 721 -16.73 -41.94 7.82
N SER A 722 -15.45 -41.58 7.72
CA SER A 722 -14.48 -41.86 8.79
C SER A 722 -14.60 -40.88 9.97
N ILE A 723 -15.28 -39.74 9.80
CA ILE A 723 -15.35 -38.68 10.80
C ILE A 723 -16.56 -38.92 11.72
N PRO A 724 -16.38 -39.03 13.05
CA PRO A 724 -17.46 -39.37 13.98
C PRO A 724 -18.69 -38.44 13.93
N ARG A 725 -18.51 -37.16 13.58
CA ARG A 725 -19.61 -36.18 13.38
C ARG A 725 -20.59 -36.54 12.26
N PHE A 726 -20.17 -37.37 11.31
CA PHE A 726 -20.96 -37.81 10.15
C PHE A 726 -21.41 -39.28 10.25
N GLN A 727 -21.36 -39.87 11.46
CA GLN A 727 -21.72 -41.27 11.68
C GLN A 727 -22.92 -41.42 12.62
N GLY A 728 -23.80 -42.38 12.29
CA GLY A 728 -24.85 -42.88 13.18
C GLY A 728 -25.67 -41.79 13.86
N GLU A 729 -25.90 -41.96 15.17
CA GLU A 729 -26.66 -40.99 15.98
C GLU A 729 -26.01 -39.60 16.07
N ASN A 730 -24.68 -39.50 15.97
CA ASN A 730 -24.02 -38.20 15.96
C ASN A 730 -24.47 -37.37 14.76
N PHE A 731 -24.56 -38.00 13.58
CA PHE A 731 -24.99 -37.32 12.37
C PHE A 731 -26.45 -36.85 12.47
N GLU A 732 -27.34 -37.70 12.99
CA GLU A 732 -28.75 -37.33 13.18
C GLU A 732 -28.92 -36.17 14.19
N LYS A 733 -28.16 -36.16 15.30
CA LYS A 733 -28.15 -35.03 16.24
C LYS A 733 -27.65 -33.75 15.57
N ASN A 734 -26.58 -33.87 14.78
CA ASN A 734 -25.97 -32.75 14.10
C ASN A 734 -26.92 -32.10 13.08
N LYS A 735 -27.77 -32.86 12.37
CA LYS A 735 -28.76 -32.32 11.42
C LYS A 735 -29.68 -31.26 12.03
N ILE A 736 -30.02 -31.37 13.31
CA ILE A 736 -30.85 -30.38 14.01
C ILE A 736 -30.21 -28.99 13.95
N ILE A 737 -28.89 -28.92 14.06
CA ILE A 737 -28.16 -27.66 14.00
C ILE A 737 -28.14 -27.10 12.57
N TYR A 738 -28.10 -27.96 11.55
CA TYR A 738 -28.27 -27.50 10.17
C TYR A 738 -29.64 -26.83 9.97
N THR A 739 -30.71 -27.45 10.47
CA THR A 739 -32.07 -26.86 10.38
C THR A 739 -32.15 -25.51 11.11
N LYS A 740 -31.52 -25.37 12.29
CA LYS A 740 -31.41 -24.07 12.98
C LYS A 740 -30.71 -23.02 12.11
N MET A 741 -29.59 -23.40 11.47
CA MET A 741 -28.85 -22.51 10.58
C MET A 741 -29.61 -22.17 9.29
N GLU A 742 -30.42 -23.08 8.77
CA GLU A 742 -31.29 -22.83 7.62
C GLU A 742 -32.34 -21.76 7.92
N MET A 743 -33.05 -21.90 9.05
CA MET A 743 -34.00 -20.89 9.51
C MET A 743 -33.33 -19.53 9.75
N LEU A 744 -32.12 -19.52 10.32
CA LEU A 744 -31.39 -18.28 10.55
C LEU A 744 -30.91 -17.65 9.23
N ALA A 745 -30.46 -18.45 8.26
CA ALA A 745 -30.03 -17.94 6.96
C ALA A 745 -31.16 -17.27 6.17
N GLU A 746 -32.40 -17.73 6.33
CA GLU A 746 -33.59 -17.06 5.77
C GLU A 746 -33.77 -15.63 6.29
N LYS A 747 -33.54 -15.40 7.60
CA LYS A 747 -33.57 -14.06 8.22
C LYS A 747 -32.61 -13.09 7.52
N TYR A 748 -31.41 -13.57 7.19
CA TYR A 748 -30.37 -12.79 6.49
C TYR A 748 -30.46 -12.86 4.96
N ARG A 749 -31.49 -13.51 4.41
CA ARG A 749 -31.72 -13.66 2.96
C ARG A 749 -30.51 -14.23 2.23
N CYS A 750 -29.88 -15.23 2.83
CA CYS A 750 -28.68 -15.88 2.28
C CYS A 750 -28.79 -17.41 2.44
N THR A 751 -27.81 -18.14 1.91
CA THR A 751 -27.72 -19.59 2.13
C THR A 751 -27.03 -19.91 3.46
N PRO A 752 -27.25 -21.10 4.06
CA PRO A 752 -26.51 -21.52 5.25
C PRO A 752 -24.99 -21.50 5.07
N ALA A 753 -24.52 -21.82 3.86
CA ALA A 753 -23.11 -21.75 3.51
C ALA A 753 -22.59 -20.31 3.55
N GLN A 754 -23.34 -19.36 2.99
CA GLN A 754 -22.99 -17.94 3.02
C GLN A 754 -22.97 -17.40 4.44
N LEU A 755 -23.97 -17.72 5.26
CA LEU A 755 -24.03 -17.27 6.65
C LEU A 755 -22.86 -17.83 7.47
N ALA A 756 -22.57 -19.14 7.34
CA ALA A 756 -21.46 -19.77 8.03
C ALA A 756 -20.10 -19.20 7.60
N LEU A 757 -19.90 -18.93 6.30
CA LEU A 757 -18.67 -18.34 5.80
C LEU A 757 -18.52 -16.87 6.20
N ALA A 758 -19.60 -16.08 6.15
CA ALA A 758 -19.62 -14.69 6.59
C ALA A 758 -19.26 -14.59 8.08
N TRP A 759 -19.79 -15.48 8.91
CA TRP A 759 -19.41 -15.55 10.32
C TRP A 759 -17.89 -15.72 10.50
N VAL A 760 -17.25 -16.61 9.72
CA VAL A 760 -15.78 -16.80 9.75
C VAL A 760 -15.04 -15.54 9.26
N LEU A 761 -15.51 -14.92 8.17
CA LEU A 761 -14.91 -13.72 7.60
C LEU A 761 -14.93 -12.54 8.59
N CYS A 762 -15.98 -12.42 9.39
CA CYS A 762 -16.15 -11.38 10.41
C CYS A 762 -15.35 -11.62 11.71
N ARG A 763 -14.57 -12.70 11.82
CA ARG A 763 -13.74 -12.95 13.01
C ARG A 763 -12.51 -12.04 13.14
N GLY A 764 -12.19 -11.28 12.11
CA GLY A 764 -11.15 -10.24 12.15
C GLY A 764 -10.49 -10.01 10.80
N ASP A 765 -9.79 -8.89 10.67
CA ASP A 765 -9.15 -8.49 9.41
C ASP A 765 -8.01 -9.44 9.01
N ASN A 766 -7.33 -10.04 9.99
CA ASN A 766 -6.27 -11.03 9.80
C ASN A 766 -6.77 -12.44 9.42
N VAL A 767 -8.07 -12.63 9.13
CA VAL A 767 -8.67 -13.93 8.79
C VAL A 767 -8.94 -14.02 7.28
N ALA A 768 -8.42 -15.07 6.63
CA ALA A 768 -8.63 -15.35 5.21
C ALA A 768 -9.02 -16.83 4.98
N PRO A 769 -10.32 -17.19 5.03
CA PRO A 769 -10.76 -18.57 4.86
C PRO A 769 -10.55 -19.06 3.42
N ILE A 770 -10.33 -20.36 3.26
CA ILE A 770 -10.04 -21.02 1.97
C ILE A 770 -11.07 -22.11 1.64
N PRO A 771 -12.38 -21.79 1.49
CA PRO A 771 -13.38 -22.79 1.13
C PRO A 771 -13.06 -23.39 -0.24
N GLY A 772 -12.93 -24.72 -0.29
CA GLY A 772 -12.78 -25.46 -1.55
C GLY A 772 -14.13 -25.79 -2.19
N THR A 773 -14.16 -25.84 -3.52
CA THR A 773 -15.34 -26.22 -4.29
C THR A 773 -14.98 -26.89 -5.61
N THR A 774 -15.87 -27.74 -6.11
CA THR A 774 -15.78 -28.38 -7.43
C THR A 774 -16.79 -27.82 -8.44
N LYS A 775 -17.51 -26.75 -8.08
CA LYS A 775 -18.57 -26.14 -8.89
C LYS A 775 -18.44 -24.62 -8.88
N ILE A 776 -18.58 -24.00 -10.06
CA ILE A 776 -18.57 -22.54 -10.23
C ILE A 776 -19.69 -21.87 -9.42
N LYS A 777 -20.92 -22.43 -9.43
CA LYS A 777 -22.03 -21.88 -8.64
C LYS A 777 -21.67 -21.74 -7.16
N ASN A 778 -21.12 -22.79 -6.55
CA ASN A 778 -20.70 -22.76 -5.15
C ASN A 778 -19.55 -21.77 -4.90
N LEU A 779 -18.67 -21.55 -5.89
CA LEU A 779 -17.64 -20.52 -5.81
C LEU A 779 -18.26 -19.11 -5.78
N ASP A 780 -19.23 -18.85 -6.66
CA ASP A 780 -19.98 -17.58 -6.67
C ASP A 780 -20.78 -17.40 -5.37
N ASP A 781 -21.37 -18.47 -4.84
CA ASP A 781 -22.07 -18.44 -3.55
C ASP A 781 -21.12 -18.08 -2.39
N ASN A 782 -19.92 -18.69 -2.35
CA ASN A 782 -18.88 -18.35 -1.38
C ASN A 782 -18.44 -16.90 -1.50
N ILE A 783 -18.26 -16.37 -2.71
CA ILE A 783 -17.93 -14.94 -2.91
C ILE A 783 -19.08 -14.05 -2.42
N GLY A 784 -20.33 -14.50 -2.59
CA GLY A 784 -21.51 -13.80 -2.11
C GLY A 784 -21.54 -13.56 -0.59
N SER A 785 -20.83 -14.37 0.22
CA SER A 785 -20.78 -14.17 1.68
C SER A 785 -20.10 -12.85 2.07
N LEU A 786 -19.22 -12.29 1.23
CA LEU A 786 -18.56 -11.00 1.47
C LEU A 786 -19.54 -9.81 1.46
N ARG A 787 -20.79 -10.00 1.00
CA ARG A 787 -21.81 -8.95 0.96
C ARG A 787 -22.63 -8.86 2.25
N LEU A 788 -22.47 -9.82 3.16
CA LEU A 788 -23.19 -9.84 4.41
C LEU A 788 -22.49 -8.92 5.42
N ASN A 789 -23.20 -7.90 5.87
CA ASN A 789 -22.76 -7.01 6.95
C ASN A 789 -23.43 -7.51 8.24
N LEU A 790 -22.67 -8.16 9.11
CA LEU A 790 -23.15 -8.71 10.37
C LEU A 790 -22.71 -7.80 11.52
N THR A 791 -23.64 -7.39 12.37
CA THR A 791 -23.29 -6.67 13.61
C THR A 791 -22.71 -7.62 14.65
N LYS A 792 -22.23 -7.07 15.77
CA LYS A 792 -21.75 -7.89 16.88
C LYS A 792 -22.87 -8.80 17.43
N GLU A 793 -24.08 -8.26 17.55
CA GLU A 793 -25.26 -8.97 18.01
C GLU A 793 -25.66 -10.10 17.04
N ASP A 794 -25.57 -9.85 15.73
CA ASP A 794 -25.79 -10.90 14.71
C ASP A 794 -24.79 -12.05 14.88
N LEU A 795 -23.51 -11.73 15.10
CA LEU A 795 -22.47 -12.75 15.29
C LEU A 795 -22.69 -13.58 16.56
N GLU A 796 -23.21 -12.98 17.63
CA GLU A 796 -23.59 -13.69 18.85
C GLU A 796 -24.78 -14.61 18.59
N GLU A 797 -25.85 -14.14 17.94
CA GLU A 797 -27.02 -14.96 17.58
C GLU A 797 -26.64 -16.15 16.69
N ILE A 798 -25.80 -15.94 15.67
CA ILE A 798 -25.32 -17.02 14.80
C ILE A 798 -24.46 -18.02 15.58
N SER A 799 -23.65 -17.55 16.54
CA SER A 799 -22.83 -18.41 17.39
C SER A 799 -23.68 -19.26 18.34
N ASP A 800 -24.78 -18.71 18.84
CA ASP A 800 -25.72 -19.37 19.75
C ASP A 800 -26.62 -20.38 19.04
N ALA A 801 -26.84 -20.20 17.72
CA ALA A 801 -27.50 -21.21 16.89
C ALA A 801 -26.69 -22.50 16.73
N VAL A 802 -25.37 -22.44 16.96
CA VAL A 802 -24.42 -23.57 16.87
C VAL A 802 -23.62 -23.71 18.17
N PRO A 803 -24.26 -24.08 19.30
CA PRO A 803 -23.55 -24.23 20.56
C PRO A 803 -22.63 -25.45 20.50
N LEU A 804 -21.36 -25.28 20.88
CA LEU A 804 -20.35 -26.34 20.76
C LEU A 804 -20.67 -27.59 21.59
N THR A 805 -21.43 -27.41 22.68
CA THR A 805 -21.90 -28.50 23.56
C THR A 805 -22.94 -29.41 22.89
N GLU A 806 -23.63 -28.93 21.84
CA GLU A 806 -24.60 -29.73 21.08
C GLU A 806 -23.97 -30.47 19.90
N VAL A 807 -22.74 -30.12 19.50
CA VAL A 807 -22.05 -30.77 18.37
C VAL A 807 -21.64 -32.19 18.78
N ALA A 808 -22.28 -33.19 18.18
CA ALA A 808 -22.07 -34.60 18.51
C ALA A 808 -20.90 -35.21 17.70
N GLY A 809 -20.02 -35.93 18.40
CA GLY A 809 -18.89 -36.67 17.82
C GLY A 809 -17.60 -35.84 17.67
N ALA A 810 -16.47 -36.54 17.69
CA ALA A 810 -15.15 -35.94 17.50
C ALA A 810 -14.94 -35.39 16.08
N ARG A 811 -14.10 -34.36 15.95
CA ARG A 811 -13.83 -33.67 14.67
C ARG A 811 -12.90 -34.42 13.72
N ALA A 812 -12.16 -35.40 14.23
CA ALA A 812 -11.24 -36.24 13.47
C ALA A 812 -11.40 -37.71 13.88
N PRO A 813 -11.09 -38.68 12.99
CA PRO A 813 -10.94 -40.07 13.38
C PRO A 813 -9.73 -40.27 14.30
N ASP A 814 -9.77 -41.30 15.16
CA ASP A 814 -8.73 -41.58 16.16
C ASP A 814 -7.32 -41.65 15.57
N VAL A 815 -7.17 -42.27 14.40
CA VAL A 815 -5.89 -42.38 13.68
C VAL A 815 -5.28 -41.04 13.24
N LEU A 816 -6.07 -39.96 13.23
CA LEU A 816 -5.60 -38.60 12.91
C LEU A 816 -5.62 -37.65 14.10
N THR A 817 -6.15 -38.05 15.26
CA THR A 817 -6.21 -37.20 16.47
C THR A 817 -4.82 -36.72 16.90
N SER A 818 -3.80 -37.56 16.77
CA SER A 818 -2.42 -37.20 17.10
C SER A 818 -1.85 -36.07 16.22
N THR A 819 -2.46 -35.77 15.08
CA THR A 819 -2.01 -34.72 14.14
C THR A 819 -2.61 -33.35 14.45
N LEU A 820 -3.55 -33.26 15.40
CA LEU A 820 -4.21 -32.01 15.78
C LEU A 820 -3.26 -31.11 16.57
N TRP A 821 -3.50 -29.80 16.48
CA TRP A 821 -2.66 -28.77 17.11
C TRP A 821 -2.44 -28.96 18.61
N GLN A 822 -3.41 -29.51 19.35
CA GLN A 822 -3.28 -29.79 20.78
C GLN A 822 -2.10 -30.72 21.12
N PHE A 823 -1.70 -31.57 20.16
CA PHE A 823 -0.63 -32.55 20.33
C PHE A 823 0.61 -32.21 19.51
N ALA A 824 0.68 -31.01 18.94
CA ALA A 824 1.69 -30.60 17.97
C ALA A 824 2.89 -29.85 18.58
N ASN A 825 3.29 -30.23 19.80
CA ASN A 825 4.54 -29.75 20.40
C ASN A 825 5.75 -30.49 19.79
N THR A 826 6.84 -29.77 19.55
CA THR A 826 8.12 -30.35 19.14
C THR A 826 9.04 -30.51 20.34
N ARG A 827 10.00 -31.44 20.26
CA ARG A 827 11.06 -31.53 21.27
C ARG A 827 11.82 -30.21 21.36
N ALA A 828 12.20 -29.81 22.57
CA ALA A 828 13.09 -28.68 22.77
C ALA A 828 14.48 -28.99 22.18
N ARG A 829 15.16 -27.97 21.64
CA ARG A 829 16.56 -28.07 21.28
C ARG A 829 17.38 -28.21 22.57
N VAL A 830 18.07 -29.34 22.75
CA VAL A 830 18.95 -29.60 23.90
C VAL A 830 20.27 -28.89 23.72
#